data_AF-A0A923UQT8-F1
#
_entry.id   AF-A0A923UQT8-F1
#
_cell.length_a   1.000
_cell.length_b   1.000
_cell.length_c   1.000
_cell.angle_alpha   90.00
_cell.angle_beta   90.00
_cell.angle_gamma   90.00
#
_symmetry.space_group_name_H-M   'P 1'
#
loop_
_entity.id
_entity.type
_entity.pdbx_description
1 polymer ?
#
loop_
_entity_poly.entity_id
_entity_poly.type
_entity_poly.pdbx_seq_one_letter_code
_entity_poly.pdbx_strand_id
1 'polypeptide(L)'
;MKKHTLIFRWLYNEKNIIIKIYFLAVVQGAMYLSIPLGVQGVITYIMAGRFSASLILLCCLTIVTTAFIGFFQLWQMRLNETLNQKIVGDVVSKISFYLKENTPTSGAIAKINKFMEIITLQKSVSKILLDFSFSIISIVFGLLILPLYSTWFLLFTILLSASFYFIITYYAQKGIDTNIATSNAKYTILEGLQDADSYANVEQFSTTSNNNLQNYFNNRNQHYAVLETQYKGIFVFKVVFVSVLLFLGAYLVQIGGLTIGQFIGSEIIVFLVINAVEKLVGSLNICYDVITALYKIEGVLNNDDNYSYINNHKGNKLSSLKSIYTHPYTKVIKTLLLVMFGTGAIVLFLPWTQTIESEGKVTKLNPEDRPQAITTRIAGRIEKWYITEGVFVKKNDTIAFISEIKDEYVDPQLVNRSQQIISKKETTIQSYENKINAVDAQIDALNKSLLLKIAQTRNKIKQAKTKISTDSNETVLALGNYKLAEDQYKRYETLLTKGLISKTEVENRKLKLQETMAKKIAIDNKYSIAINDLLNVEMELSTVQQEYQEKLMKAESDKFSTLSSMYESEGALTKLQNQLTNYSMRKSYNYILAPQDGYISKAYVQGIGEIVKEGASLCEIVPIVGEQSVELYIYPVDLPLIQKGQLVQLAFDGWPAFVFSGWPGMSTGTYTAEIIAFDKSLATNGKFRLLAKQHGEKWPAAIQIGGGVKGFALLNNVPLIYELWRKANGFAPEFYTDKKEIKNDAKNEYK
;
A
#
# COMPACT_ATOMS: atom_id res chain seq x y z
N MET A 1 37.78 -42.90 -48.95
CA MET A 1 36.78 -42.40 -47.97
C MET A 1 36.80 -40.87 -47.96
N LYS A 2 35.65 -40.20 -47.76
CA LYS A 2 35.61 -38.74 -47.59
C LYS A 2 36.32 -38.37 -46.28
N LYS A 3 37.36 -37.52 -46.32
CA LYS A 3 38.24 -37.23 -45.18
C LYS A 3 37.49 -36.72 -43.93
N HIS A 4 36.40 -35.98 -44.12
CA HIS A 4 35.60 -35.41 -43.03
C HIS A 4 34.73 -36.42 -42.26
N THR A 5 34.48 -37.63 -42.78
CA THR A 5 33.64 -38.63 -42.10
C THR A 5 34.40 -39.54 -41.13
N LEU A 6 35.75 -39.47 -41.13
CA LEU A 6 36.62 -40.34 -40.33
C LEU A 6 36.40 -40.16 -38.82
N ILE A 7 36.27 -38.91 -38.36
CA ILE A 7 36.01 -38.57 -36.96
C ILE A 7 34.68 -39.18 -36.49
N PHE A 8 33.59 -38.99 -37.23
CA PHE A 8 32.26 -39.43 -36.81
C PHE A 8 32.17 -40.95 -36.67
N ARG A 9 32.81 -41.68 -37.58
CA ARG A 9 32.83 -43.14 -37.56
C ARG A 9 33.67 -43.69 -36.41
N TRP A 10 34.80 -43.05 -36.11
CA TRP A 10 35.61 -43.39 -34.93
C TRP A 10 34.85 -43.10 -33.62
N LEU A 11 34.19 -41.95 -33.51
CA LEU A 11 33.35 -41.59 -32.36
C LEU A 11 32.23 -42.61 -32.11
N TYR A 12 31.58 -43.11 -33.18
CA TYR A 12 30.52 -44.11 -33.06
C TYR A 12 31.02 -45.42 -32.45
N ASN A 13 32.23 -45.86 -32.81
CA ASN A 13 32.81 -47.10 -32.31
C ASN A 13 33.28 -46.99 -30.85
N GLU A 14 33.62 -45.78 -30.39
CA GLU A 14 34.01 -45.48 -29.01
C GLU A 14 32.86 -44.93 -28.14
N LYS A 15 31.61 -45.07 -28.60
CA LYS A 15 30.41 -44.44 -28.01
C LYS A 15 30.24 -44.68 -26.50
N ASN A 16 30.60 -45.84 -25.96
CA ASN A 16 30.34 -46.15 -24.55
C ASN A 16 31.14 -45.29 -23.56
N ILE A 17 32.35 -44.88 -23.92
CA ILE A 17 33.19 -43.99 -23.10
C ILE A 17 32.84 -42.54 -23.43
N ILE A 18 32.70 -42.26 -24.73
CA ILE A 18 32.41 -40.93 -25.24
C ILE A 18 31.08 -40.40 -24.74
N ILE A 19 29.99 -41.18 -24.77
CA ILE A 19 28.68 -40.78 -24.25
C ILE A 19 28.77 -40.43 -22.75
N LYS A 20 29.57 -41.15 -21.96
CA LYS A 20 29.75 -40.82 -20.52
C LYS A 20 30.45 -39.48 -20.34
N ILE A 21 31.48 -39.20 -21.15
CA ILE A 21 32.20 -37.92 -21.13
C ILE A 21 31.27 -36.78 -21.55
N TYR A 22 30.51 -36.94 -22.64
CA TYR A 22 29.53 -35.94 -23.09
C TYR A 22 28.41 -35.75 -22.07
N PHE A 23 27.89 -36.82 -21.47
CA PHE A 23 26.85 -36.72 -20.44
C PHE A 23 27.33 -35.89 -19.24
N LEU A 24 28.56 -36.14 -18.76
CA LEU A 24 29.16 -35.33 -17.70
C LEU A 24 29.35 -33.88 -18.12
N ALA A 25 29.79 -33.64 -19.36
CA ALA A 25 29.91 -32.29 -19.90
C ALA A 25 28.53 -31.58 -20.00
N VAL A 26 27.45 -32.31 -20.29
CA VAL A 26 26.08 -31.77 -20.36
C VAL A 26 25.63 -31.32 -18.98
N VAL A 27 25.80 -32.19 -17.98
CA VAL A 27 25.46 -31.88 -16.58
C VAL A 27 26.29 -30.69 -16.10
N GLN A 28 27.60 -30.69 -16.36
CA GLN A 28 28.49 -29.60 -15.99
C GLN A 28 28.10 -28.28 -16.66
N GLY A 29 27.84 -28.28 -17.98
CA GLY A 29 27.47 -27.09 -18.73
C GLY A 29 26.12 -26.50 -18.28
N ALA A 30 25.13 -27.35 -17.99
CA ALA A 30 23.85 -26.91 -17.44
C ALA A 30 24.01 -26.29 -16.04
N MET A 31 24.80 -26.92 -15.16
CA MET A 31 25.09 -26.38 -13.82
C MET A 31 25.89 -25.07 -13.90
N TYR A 32 26.80 -24.93 -14.86
CA TYR A 32 27.62 -23.75 -15.05
C TYR A 32 26.78 -22.48 -15.29
N LEU A 33 25.60 -22.62 -15.89
CA LEU A 33 24.66 -21.52 -16.11
C LEU A 33 23.86 -21.14 -14.85
N SER A 34 23.89 -21.95 -13.81
CA SER A 34 23.32 -21.59 -12.51
C SER A 34 24.11 -20.49 -11.80
N ILE A 35 25.39 -20.30 -12.17
CA ILE A 35 26.24 -19.24 -11.61
C ILE A 35 25.69 -17.84 -11.97
N PRO A 36 25.45 -17.48 -13.24
CA PRO A 36 24.82 -16.21 -13.61
C PRO A 36 23.48 -15.95 -12.90
N LEU A 37 22.63 -16.98 -12.80
CA LEU A 37 21.33 -16.89 -12.11
C LEU A 37 21.49 -16.62 -10.61
N GLY A 38 22.49 -17.25 -9.99
CA GLY A 38 22.86 -17.01 -8.61
C GLY A 38 23.35 -15.58 -8.37
N VAL A 39 24.27 -15.11 -9.21
CA VAL A 39 24.80 -13.73 -9.13
C VAL A 39 23.68 -12.70 -9.34
N GLN A 40 22.81 -12.92 -10.32
CA GLN A 40 21.61 -12.11 -10.52
C GLN A 40 20.79 -12.00 -9.24
N GLY A 41 20.44 -13.14 -8.63
CA GLY A 41 19.60 -13.13 -7.43
C GLY A 41 20.28 -12.41 -6.27
N VAL A 42 21.59 -12.59 -6.08
CA VAL A 42 22.35 -11.87 -5.05
C VAL A 42 22.26 -10.35 -5.26
N ILE A 43 22.46 -9.87 -6.49
CA ILE A 43 22.39 -8.43 -6.80
C ILE A 43 20.97 -7.89 -6.60
N THR A 44 19.95 -8.63 -7.03
CA THR A 44 18.55 -8.24 -6.81
C THR A 44 18.24 -8.07 -5.32
N TYR A 45 18.69 -8.98 -4.46
CA TYR A 45 18.48 -8.87 -3.01
C TYR A 45 19.31 -7.75 -2.36
N ILE A 46 20.55 -7.53 -2.81
CA ILE A 46 21.39 -6.43 -2.31
C ILE A 46 20.77 -5.07 -2.66
N MET A 47 20.27 -4.90 -3.89
CA MET A 47 19.62 -3.65 -4.32
C MET A 47 18.33 -3.35 -3.56
N ALA A 48 17.65 -4.38 -3.04
CA ALA A 48 16.51 -4.20 -2.14
C ALA A 48 16.91 -3.69 -0.74
N GLY A 49 18.21 -3.53 -0.45
CA GLY A 49 18.73 -2.99 0.81
C GLY A 49 18.54 -3.93 2.01
N ARG A 50 18.39 -5.25 1.77
CA ARG A 50 18.09 -6.22 2.83
C ARG A 50 19.09 -7.38 2.81
N PHE A 51 19.84 -7.55 3.89
CA PHE A 51 20.61 -8.78 4.14
C PHE A 51 19.64 -9.86 4.64
N SER A 52 18.95 -10.50 3.70
CA SER A 52 17.92 -11.52 4.00
C SER A 52 18.53 -12.91 4.06
N ALA A 53 17.89 -13.81 4.81
CA ALA A 53 18.30 -15.21 4.85
C ALA A 53 18.22 -15.90 3.47
N SER A 54 17.36 -15.40 2.56
CA SER A 54 17.31 -15.81 1.15
C SER A 54 18.62 -15.56 0.40
N LEU A 55 19.34 -14.47 0.72
CA LEU A 55 20.64 -14.16 0.12
C LEU A 55 21.69 -15.18 0.56
N ILE A 56 21.73 -15.51 1.85
CA ILE A 56 22.66 -16.51 2.40
C ILE A 56 22.38 -17.89 1.80
N LEU A 57 21.09 -18.28 1.70
CA LEU A 57 20.68 -19.52 1.05
C LEU A 57 21.14 -19.56 -0.41
N LEU A 58 20.93 -18.47 -1.16
CA LEU A 58 21.32 -18.38 -2.57
C LEU A 58 22.85 -18.47 -2.74
N CYS A 59 23.62 -17.77 -1.90
CA CYS A 59 25.08 -17.89 -1.88
C CYS A 59 25.54 -19.32 -1.53
N CYS A 60 24.90 -19.98 -0.56
CA CYS A 60 25.24 -21.36 -0.23
C CYS A 60 24.93 -22.31 -1.40
N LEU A 61 23.78 -22.11 -2.06
CA LEU A 61 23.37 -22.91 -3.22
C LEU A 61 24.34 -22.74 -4.40
N THR A 62 24.80 -21.52 -4.67
CA THR A 62 25.78 -21.28 -5.74
C THR A 62 27.12 -21.92 -5.42
N ILE A 63 27.61 -21.83 -4.18
CA ILE A 63 28.85 -22.49 -3.73
C ILE A 63 28.74 -24.02 -3.92
N VAL A 64 27.62 -24.61 -3.49
CA VAL A 64 27.37 -26.05 -3.65
C VAL A 64 27.36 -26.43 -5.12
N THR A 65 26.70 -25.64 -5.97
CA THR A 65 26.67 -25.88 -7.42
C THR A 65 28.07 -25.80 -8.03
N THR A 66 28.88 -24.82 -7.63
CA THR A 66 30.29 -24.71 -8.06
C THR A 66 31.11 -25.92 -7.64
N ALA A 67 30.90 -26.45 -6.41
CA ALA A 67 31.55 -27.67 -5.96
C ALA A 67 31.16 -28.88 -6.82
N PHE A 68 29.87 -29.03 -7.17
CA PHE A 68 29.40 -30.10 -8.06
C PHE A 68 30.00 -30.00 -9.47
N ILE A 69 30.11 -28.79 -10.04
CA ILE A 69 30.77 -28.57 -11.33
C ILE A 69 32.21 -29.08 -11.29
N GLY A 70 32.98 -28.71 -10.26
CA GLY A 70 34.36 -29.16 -10.09
C GLY A 70 34.48 -30.67 -9.92
N PHE A 71 33.55 -31.28 -9.17
CA PHE A 71 33.50 -32.73 -9.01
C PHE A 71 33.25 -33.47 -10.34
N PHE A 72 32.26 -33.04 -11.13
CA PHE A 72 32.00 -33.63 -12.44
C PHE A 72 33.18 -33.46 -13.40
N GLN A 73 33.87 -32.33 -13.34
CA GLN A 73 35.09 -32.09 -14.13
C GLN A 73 36.21 -33.08 -13.78
N LEU A 74 36.47 -33.33 -12.50
CA LEU A 74 37.46 -34.33 -12.07
C LEU A 74 37.11 -35.73 -12.59
N TRP A 75 35.82 -36.09 -12.56
CA TRP A 75 35.37 -37.37 -13.09
C TRP A 75 35.54 -37.46 -14.61
N GLN A 76 35.23 -36.39 -15.33
CA GLN A 76 35.42 -36.28 -16.78
C GLN A 76 36.90 -36.45 -17.16
N MET A 77 37.82 -35.78 -16.44
CA MET A 77 39.27 -35.91 -16.66
C MET A 77 39.76 -37.35 -16.46
N ARG A 78 39.22 -38.07 -15.47
CA ARG A 78 39.58 -39.48 -15.24
C ARG A 78 39.12 -40.40 -16.37
N LEU A 79 37.90 -40.20 -16.88
CA LEU A 79 37.40 -40.96 -18.04
C LEU A 79 38.24 -40.68 -19.29
N ASN A 80 38.67 -39.43 -19.46
CA ASN A 80 39.54 -39.04 -20.56
C ASN A 80 40.91 -39.75 -20.48
N GLU A 81 41.49 -39.90 -19.30
CA GLU A 81 42.73 -40.67 -19.12
C GLU A 81 42.56 -42.16 -19.48
N THR A 82 41.42 -42.75 -19.11
CA THR A 82 41.10 -44.13 -19.53
C THR A 82 40.97 -44.25 -21.06
N LEU A 83 40.42 -43.23 -21.73
CA LEU A 83 40.36 -43.20 -23.19
C LEU A 83 41.75 -43.08 -23.82
N ASN A 84 42.64 -42.24 -23.27
CA ASN A 84 44.00 -42.10 -23.77
C ASN A 84 44.79 -43.41 -23.71
N GLN A 85 44.67 -44.14 -22.59
CA GLN A 85 45.27 -45.47 -22.44
C GLN A 85 44.71 -46.48 -23.43
N LYS A 86 43.40 -46.42 -23.66
CA LYS A 86 42.72 -47.29 -24.62
C LYS A 86 43.15 -47.02 -26.06
N ILE A 87 43.26 -45.75 -26.48
CA ILE A 87 43.71 -45.36 -27.83
C ILE A 87 45.07 -45.99 -28.14
N VAL A 88 46.06 -45.84 -27.26
CA VAL A 88 47.39 -46.44 -27.45
C VAL A 88 47.29 -47.96 -27.51
N GLY A 89 46.60 -48.57 -26.56
CA GLY A 89 46.52 -50.03 -26.50
C GLY A 89 45.84 -50.64 -27.73
N ASP A 90 44.76 -50.04 -28.22
CA ASP A 90 44.04 -50.52 -29.41
C ASP A 90 44.85 -50.29 -30.71
N VAL A 91 45.52 -49.13 -30.86
CA VAL A 91 46.37 -48.86 -32.05
C VAL A 91 47.61 -49.77 -32.06
N VAL A 92 48.32 -49.89 -30.93
CA VAL A 92 49.49 -50.78 -30.80
C VAL A 92 49.09 -52.22 -31.10
N SER A 93 47.98 -52.70 -30.53
CA SER A 93 47.51 -54.06 -30.78
C SER A 93 47.28 -54.30 -32.28
N LYS A 94 46.58 -53.39 -32.97
CA LYS A 94 46.28 -53.54 -34.41
C LYS A 94 47.54 -53.48 -35.27
N ILE A 95 48.45 -52.55 -35.00
CA ILE A 95 49.71 -52.42 -35.73
C ILE A 95 50.59 -53.66 -35.51
N SER A 96 50.68 -54.19 -34.28
CA SER A 96 51.49 -55.38 -33.99
C SER A 96 51.01 -56.62 -34.76
N PHE A 97 49.69 -56.83 -34.87
CA PHE A 97 49.16 -57.96 -35.65
C PHE A 97 49.30 -57.72 -37.16
N TYR A 98 49.02 -56.51 -37.65
CA TYR A 98 49.17 -56.16 -39.06
C TYR A 98 50.62 -56.30 -39.56
N LEU A 99 51.60 -55.79 -38.80
CA LEU A 99 53.02 -55.89 -39.15
C LEU A 99 53.52 -57.34 -39.16
N LYS A 100 52.95 -58.21 -38.32
CA LYS A 100 53.33 -59.63 -38.28
C LYS A 100 52.86 -60.41 -39.51
N GLU A 101 51.74 -60.01 -40.12
CA GLU A 101 51.10 -60.77 -41.20
C GLU A 101 51.44 -60.26 -42.62
N ASN A 102 51.80 -58.98 -42.78
CA ASN A 102 51.88 -58.31 -44.09
C ASN A 102 53.27 -57.77 -44.51
N THR A 103 54.40 -58.31 -44.04
CA THR A 103 55.73 -57.78 -44.43
C THR A 103 56.04 -57.92 -45.93
N PRO A 104 56.48 -56.82 -46.58
CA PRO A 104 57.86 -56.79 -47.08
C PRO A 104 58.67 -55.57 -46.57
N THR A 105 59.99 -55.74 -46.56
CA THR A 105 61.03 -55.01 -45.83
C THR A 105 61.37 -53.59 -46.32
N SER A 106 60.81 -53.10 -47.43
CA SER A 106 61.07 -51.73 -47.92
C SER A 106 59.91 -50.78 -47.58
N GLY A 107 60.20 -49.74 -46.79
CA GLY A 107 59.23 -48.71 -46.39
C GLY A 107 58.41 -49.01 -45.12
N ALA A 108 58.66 -50.13 -44.43
CA ALA A 108 58.01 -50.45 -43.15
C ALA A 108 58.34 -49.41 -42.07
N ILE A 109 59.59 -48.92 -42.04
CA ILE A 109 60.05 -47.88 -41.10
C ILE A 109 59.29 -46.56 -41.34
N ALA A 110 59.17 -46.13 -42.59
CA ALA A 110 58.41 -44.92 -42.96
C ALA A 110 56.91 -45.01 -42.57
N LYS A 111 56.31 -46.21 -42.68
CA LYS A 111 54.95 -46.45 -42.18
C LYS A 111 54.88 -46.47 -40.65
N ILE A 112 55.83 -47.10 -39.97
CA ILE A 112 55.90 -47.13 -38.50
C ILE A 112 56.11 -45.72 -37.93
N ASN A 113 56.86 -44.84 -38.58
CA ASN A 113 57.02 -43.45 -38.10
C ASN A 113 55.68 -42.72 -37.90
N LYS A 114 54.65 -43.05 -38.70
CA LYS A 114 53.31 -42.49 -38.56
C LYS A 114 52.59 -42.94 -37.28
N PHE A 115 53.12 -43.94 -36.57
CA PHE A 115 52.73 -44.29 -35.19
C PHE A 115 52.81 -43.08 -34.25
N MET A 116 53.73 -42.14 -34.50
CA MET A 116 53.87 -40.93 -33.69
C MET A 116 52.62 -40.03 -33.73
N GLU A 117 51.72 -40.20 -34.71
CA GLU A 117 50.43 -39.52 -34.73
C GLU A 117 49.50 -39.94 -33.58
N ILE A 118 49.78 -41.03 -32.85
CA ILE A 118 49.02 -41.37 -31.63
C ILE A 118 49.15 -40.26 -30.58
N ILE A 119 50.31 -39.62 -30.47
CA ILE A 119 50.52 -38.53 -29.52
C ILE A 119 49.62 -37.34 -29.89
N THR A 120 49.57 -37.00 -31.19
CA THR A 120 48.67 -35.99 -31.73
C THR A 120 47.22 -36.39 -31.46
N LEU A 121 46.85 -37.64 -31.75
CA LEU A 121 45.50 -38.16 -31.57
C LEU A 121 45.05 -38.09 -30.11
N GLN A 122 45.86 -38.56 -29.15
CA GLN A 122 45.54 -38.53 -27.71
C GLN A 122 45.32 -37.09 -27.21
N LYS A 123 46.26 -36.19 -27.51
CA LYS A 123 46.16 -34.78 -27.11
C LYS A 123 44.94 -34.11 -27.72
N SER A 124 44.73 -34.31 -29.01
CA SER A 124 43.68 -33.64 -29.75
C SER A 124 42.29 -34.20 -29.43
N VAL A 125 42.14 -35.52 -29.30
CA VAL A 125 40.89 -36.17 -28.84
C VAL A 125 40.55 -35.74 -27.41
N SER A 126 41.53 -35.71 -26.51
CA SER A 126 41.33 -35.22 -25.14
C SER A 126 40.77 -33.81 -25.13
N LYS A 127 41.37 -32.92 -25.92
CA LYS A 127 40.97 -31.52 -25.97
C LYS A 127 39.59 -31.32 -26.62
N ILE A 128 39.23 -32.13 -27.63
CA ILE A 128 37.88 -32.13 -28.20
C ILE A 128 36.84 -32.61 -27.17
N LEU A 129 37.10 -33.73 -26.50
CA LEU A 129 36.14 -34.30 -25.56
C LEU A 129 35.90 -33.45 -24.31
N LEU A 130 36.89 -32.67 -23.91
CA LEU A 130 36.80 -31.76 -22.76
C LEU A 130 36.33 -30.37 -23.19
N ASP A 131 37.16 -29.62 -23.92
CA ASP A 131 36.94 -28.20 -24.20
C ASP A 131 35.84 -27.97 -25.25
N PHE A 132 35.85 -28.75 -26.33
CA PHE A 132 34.90 -28.59 -27.42
C PHE A 132 33.48 -29.03 -27.01
N SER A 133 33.38 -30.15 -26.27
CA SER A 133 32.10 -30.61 -25.68
C SER A 133 31.50 -29.55 -24.76
N PHE A 134 32.27 -29.06 -23.79
CA PHE A 134 31.79 -28.04 -22.85
C PHE A 134 31.36 -26.76 -23.57
N SER A 135 32.13 -26.33 -24.58
CA SER A 135 31.83 -25.12 -25.35
C SER A 135 30.52 -25.23 -26.13
N ILE A 136 30.26 -26.34 -26.83
CA ILE A 136 28.99 -26.56 -27.53
C ILE A 136 27.82 -26.51 -26.56
N ILE A 137 27.94 -27.22 -25.44
CA ILE A 137 26.87 -27.33 -24.46
C ILE A 137 26.58 -25.97 -23.83
N SER A 138 27.63 -25.22 -23.47
CA SER A 138 27.51 -23.87 -22.95
C SER A 138 26.87 -22.92 -23.95
N ILE A 139 27.18 -23.04 -25.25
CA ILE A 139 26.54 -22.25 -26.30
C ILE A 139 25.04 -22.59 -26.37
N VAL A 140 24.70 -23.88 -26.47
CA VAL A 140 23.31 -24.33 -26.61
C VAL A 140 22.45 -23.87 -25.43
N PHE A 141 22.87 -24.15 -24.20
CA PHE A 141 22.08 -23.75 -23.03
C PHE A 141 22.13 -22.24 -22.78
N GLY A 142 23.26 -21.57 -23.05
CA GLY A 142 23.34 -20.11 -22.92
C GLY A 142 22.41 -19.39 -23.89
N LEU A 143 22.37 -19.82 -25.15
CA LEU A 143 21.44 -19.30 -26.16
C LEU A 143 19.97 -19.65 -25.87
N LEU A 144 19.70 -20.77 -25.19
CA LEU A 144 18.34 -21.13 -24.77
C LEU A 144 17.83 -20.24 -23.64
N ILE A 145 18.69 -19.89 -22.68
CA ILE A 145 18.32 -19.09 -21.51
C ILE A 145 18.18 -17.61 -21.86
N LEU A 146 19.02 -17.07 -22.76
CA LEU A 146 19.03 -15.64 -23.09
C LEU A 146 17.65 -15.05 -23.48
N PRO A 147 16.85 -15.68 -24.37
CA PRO A 147 15.51 -15.21 -24.70
C PRO A 147 14.53 -15.15 -23.52
N LEU A 148 14.76 -15.91 -22.44
CA LEU A 148 13.92 -15.86 -21.24
C LEU A 148 14.07 -14.54 -20.47
N TYR A 149 15.19 -13.83 -20.67
CA TYR A 149 15.39 -12.50 -20.10
C TYR A 149 14.67 -11.42 -20.89
N SER A 150 14.75 -11.48 -22.22
CA SER A 150 14.09 -10.52 -23.12
C SER A 150 14.01 -11.08 -24.53
N THR A 151 12.88 -10.85 -25.20
CA THR A 151 12.64 -11.25 -26.60
C THR A 151 13.70 -10.69 -27.55
N TRP A 152 14.29 -9.52 -27.25
CA TRP A 152 15.35 -8.92 -28.07
C TRP A 152 16.59 -9.82 -28.17
N PHE A 153 16.88 -10.64 -27.15
CA PHE A 153 18.01 -11.58 -27.18
C PHE A 153 17.77 -12.79 -28.11
N LEU A 154 16.54 -13.01 -28.59
CA LEU A 154 16.25 -14.05 -29.59
C LEU A 154 16.87 -13.69 -30.95
N LEU A 155 16.76 -12.43 -31.37
CA LEU A 155 17.38 -11.95 -32.61
C LEU A 155 18.90 -12.13 -32.56
N PHE A 156 19.51 -11.82 -31.41
CA PHE A 156 20.93 -12.07 -31.15
C PHE A 156 21.29 -13.55 -31.30
N THR A 157 20.49 -14.44 -30.74
CA THR A 157 20.70 -15.89 -30.80
C THR A 157 20.76 -16.41 -32.24
N ILE A 158 19.84 -15.93 -33.09
CA ILE A 158 19.81 -16.29 -34.51
C ILE A 158 21.06 -15.77 -35.23
N LEU A 159 21.43 -14.51 -35.00
CA LEU A 159 22.55 -13.85 -35.66
C LEU A 159 23.88 -14.55 -35.31
N LEU A 160 24.08 -14.88 -34.04
CA LEU A 160 25.27 -15.59 -33.56
C LEU A 160 25.37 -16.99 -34.17
N SER A 161 24.27 -17.75 -34.17
CA SER A 161 24.24 -19.10 -34.75
C SER A 161 24.53 -19.07 -36.26
N ALA A 162 23.98 -18.10 -36.98
CA ALA A 162 24.18 -17.95 -38.43
C ALA A 162 25.64 -17.61 -38.77
N SER A 163 26.24 -16.65 -38.06
CA SER A 163 27.64 -16.28 -38.25
C SER A 163 28.58 -17.46 -38.01
N PHE A 164 28.32 -18.21 -36.95
CA PHE A 164 29.13 -19.37 -36.59
C PHE A 164 29.03 -20.52 -37.61
N TYR A 165 27.81 -20.81 -38.09
CA TYR A 165 27.58 -21.77 -39.17
C TYR A 165 28.39 -21.41 -40.43
N PHE A 166 28.44 -20.12 -40.78
CA PHE A 166 29.21 -19.64 -41.92
C PHE A 166 30.72 -19.78 -41.72
N ILE A 167 31.25 -19.41 -40.55
CA ILE A 167 32.68 -19.53 -40.22
C ILE A 167 33.15 -20.99 -40.31
N ILE A 168 32.38 -21.95 -39.78
CA ILE A 168 32.75 -23.37 -39.84
C ILE A 168 32.70 -23.88 -41.28
N THR A 169 31.56 -23.72 -41.95
CA THR A 169 31.33 -24.38 -43.24
C THR A 169 32.25 -23.87 -44.34
N TYR A 170 32.53 -22.56 -44.37
CA TYR A 170 33.36 -21.96 -45.41
C TYR A 170 34.85 -22.32 -45.28
N TYR A 171 35.39 -22.36 -44.05
CA TYR A 171 36.83 -22.56 -43.84
C TYR A 171 37.24 -24.01 -43.52
N ALA A 172 36.31 -24.89 -43.12
CA ALA A 172 36.64 -26.24 -42.67
C ALA A 172 37.35 -27.11 -43.72
N GLN A 173 36.90 -27.10 -44.98
CA GLN A 173 37.49 -27.95 -46.01
C GLN A 173 38.93 -27.54 -46.33
N LYS A 174 39.16 -26.23 -46.49
CA LYS A 174 40.49 -25.66 -46.74
C LYS A 174 41.44 -25.91 -45.54
N GLY A 175 40.93 -25.85 -44.31
CA GLY A 175 41.69 -26.15 -43.10
C GLY A 175 42.19 -27.60 -43.03
N ILE A 176 41.33 -28.58 -43.38
CA ILE A 176 41.68 -30.00 -43.37
C ILE A 176 42.77 -30.31 -44.41
N ASP A 177 42.60 -29.84 -45.65
CA ASP A 177 43.54 -30.15 -46.73
C ASP A 177 44.92 -29.52 -46.51
N THR A 178 44.97 -28.27 -46.03
CA THR A 178 46.25 -27.59 -45.69
C THR A 178 46.93 -28.22 -44.46
N ASN A 179 46.19 -28.71 -43.47
CA ASN A 179 46.77 -29.40 -42.32
C ASN A 179 47.40 -30.75 -42.73
N ILE A 180 46.70 -31.52 -43.56
CA ILE A 180 47.23 -32.79 -44.09
C ILE A 180 48.49 -32.54 -44.93
N ALA A 181 48.52 -31.49 -45.78
CA ALA A 181 49.70 -31.12 -46.55
C ALA A 181 50.89 -30.74 -45.64
N THR A 182 50.63 -30.00 -44.57
CA THR A 182 51.66 -29.64 -43.57
C THR A 182 52.21 -30.88 -42.85
N SER A 183 51.33 -31.80 -42.44
CA SER A 183 51.72 -33.08 -41.83
C SER A 183 52.51 -33.95 -42.81
N ASN A 184 52.09 -34.03 -44.09
CA ASN A 184 52.82 -34.75 -45.13
C ASN A 184 54.27 -34.24 -45.27
N ALA A 185 54.44 -32.92 -45.38
CA ALA A 185 55.77 -32.31 -45.52
C ALA A 185 56.69 -32.62 -44.31
N LYS A 186 56.13 -32.71 -43.09
CA LYS A 186 56.88 -33.12 -41.89
C LYS A 186 57.42 -34.54 -42.01
N TYR A 187 56.63 -35.48 -42.53
CA TYR A 187 57.10 -36.85 -42.76
C TYR A 187 58.06 -36.94 -43.94
N THR A 188 57.91 -36.14 -44.99
CA THR A 188 58.87 -36.06 -46.10
C THR A 188 60.25 -35.57 -45.62
N ILE A 189 60.30 -34.63 -44.67
CA ILE A 189 61.55 -34.25 -44.00
C ILE A 189 62.12 -35.44 -43.22
N LEU A 190 61.31 -36.13 -42.42
CA LEU A 190 61.76 -37.27 -41.63
C LEU A 190 62.29 -38.42 -42.50
N GLU A 191 61.59 -38.76 -43.59
CA GLU A 191 62.02 -39.75 -44.57
C GLU A 191 63.34 -39.34 -45.22
N GLY A 192 63.47 -38.08 -45.67
CA GLY A 192 64.71 -37.56 -46.22
C GLY A 192 65.90 -37.58 -45.25
N LEU A 193 65.66 -37.37 -43.94
CA LEU A 193 66.67 -37.50 -42.90
C LEU A 193 67.04 -38.96 -42.60
N GLN A 194 66.11 -39.90 -42.73
CA GLN A 194 66.37 -41.34 -42.55
C GLN A 194 67.17 -41.93 -43.71
N ASP A 195 66.96 -41.40 -44.91
CA ASP A 195 67.70 -41.80 -46.12
C ASP A 195 69.04 -41.03 -46.28
N ALA A 196 69.54 -40.37 -45.22
CA ALA A 196 70.77 -39.57 -45.26
C ALA A 196 71.97 -40.32 -45.84
N ASP A 197 72.12 -41.60 -45.51
CA ASP A 197 73.20 -42.48 -45.99
C ASP A 197 73.07 -42.83 -47.49
N SER A 198 71.91 -42.58 -48.09
CA SER A 198 71.66 -42.83 -49.53
C SER A 198 72.09 -41.67 -50.44
N TYR A 199 72.51 -40.53 -49.88
CA TYR A 199 72.95 -39.37 -50.65
C TYR A 199 74.46 -39.38 -50.88
N ALA A 200 74.88 -39.08 -52.11
CA ALA A 200 76.29 -39.17 -52.51
C ALA A 200 77.21 -38.15 -51.81
N ASN A 201 76.73 -36.92 -51.56
CA ASN A 201 77.49 -35.81 -51.00
C ASN A 201 76.66 -34.96 -50.02
N VAL A 202 77.33 -34.30 -49.06
CA VAL A 202 76.72 -33.37 -48.08
C VAL A 202 75.97 -32.22 -48.76
N GLU A 203 76.50 -31.68 -49.86
CA GLU A 203 75.88 -30.57 -50.59
C GLU A 203 74.52 -30.98 -51.20
N GLN A 204 74.43 -32.19 -51.77
CA GLN A 204 73.19 -32.74 -52.32
C GLN A 204 72.16 -32.99 -51.23
N PHE A 205 72.58 -33.59 -50.11
CA PHE A 205 71.73 -33.79 -48.93
C PHE A 205 71.20 -32.46 -48.36
N SER A 206 72.06 -31.44 -48.26
CA SER A 206 71.69 -30.14 -47.72
C SER A 206 70.71 -29.39 -48.63
N THR A 207 70.87 -29.50 -49.96
CA THR A 207 69.96 -28.90 -50.95
C THR A 207 68.58 -29.56 -50.92
N THR A 208 68.52 -30.90 -50.91
CA THR A 208 67.25 -31.64 -50.80
C THR A 208 66.55 -31.36 -49.47
N SER A 209 67.31 -31.32 -48.36
CA SER A 209 66.78 -30.95 -47.04
C SER A 209 66.24 -29.52 -47.03
N ASN A 210 66.94 -28.57 -47.65
CA ASN A 210 66.49 -27.18 -47.76
C ASN A 210 65.19 -27.07 -48.58
N ASN A 211 65.09 -27.79 -49.71
CA ASN A 211 63.86 -27.82 -50.52
C ASN A 211 62.68 -28.43 -49.74
N ASN A 212 62.90 -29.51 -49.00
CA ASN A 212 61.87 -30.12 -48.14
C ASN A 212 61.45 -29.18 -47.00
N LEU A 213 62.40 -28.48 -46.38
CA LEU A 213 62.14 -27.48 -45.34
C LEU A 213 61.33 -26.30 -45.90
N GLN A 214 61.68 -25.80 -47.08
CA GLN A 214 60.97 -24.70 -47.72
C GLN A 214 59.56 -25.11 -48.14
N ASN A 215 59.36 -26.35 -48.61
CA ASN A 215 58.03 -26.90 -48.86
C ASN A 215 57.20 -26.96 -47.55
N TYR A 216 57.80 -27.38 -46.44
CA TYR A 216 57.14 -27.34 -45.14
C TYR A 216 56.75 -25.91 -44.73
N PHE A 217 57.65 -24.92 -44.86
CA PHE A 217 57.33 -23.53 -44.54
C PHE A 217 56.19 -22.98 -45.39
N ASN A 218 56.19 -23.25 -46.69
CA ASN A 218 55.11 -22.83 -47.59
C ASN A 218 53.77 -23.44 -47.17
N ASN A 219 53.73 -24.75 -46.93
CA ASN A 219 52.51 -25.44 -46.49
C ASN A 219 52.03 -24.94 -45.11
N ARG A 220 52.97 -24.70 -44.18
CA ARG A 220 52.67 -24.20 -42.83
C ARG A 220 52.11 -22.77 -42.87
N ASN A 221 52.66 -21.90 -43.71
CA ASN A 221 52.16 -20.54 -43.91
C ASN A 221 50.77 -20.54 -44.54
N GLN A 222 50.52 -21.39 -45.54
CA GLN A 222 49.19 -21.53 -46.12
C GLN A 222 48.16 -22.02 -45.11
N HIS A 223 48.53 -22.99 -44.26
CA HIS A 223 47.65 -23.46 -43.19
C HIS A 223 47.39 -22.37 -42.13
N TYR A 224 48.44 -21.67 -41.71
CA TYR A 224 48.31 -20.58 -40.73
C TYR A 224 47.49 -19.41 -41.26
N ALA A 225 47.59 -19.06 -42.55
CA ALA A 225 46.77 -18.02 -43.16
C ALA A 225 45.26 -18.34 -43.09
N VAL A 226 44.89 -19.63 -43.17
CA VAL A 226 43.49 -20.06 -42.96
C VAL A 226 43.07 -19.83 -41.52
N LEU A 227 43.89 -20.24 -40.54
CA LEU A 227 43.62 -20.05 -39.11
C LEU A 227 43.58 -18.56 -38.73
N GLU A 228 44.51 -17.76 -39.24
CA GLU A 228 44.58 -16.32 -39.00
C GLU A 228 43.32 -15.62 -39.48
N THR A 229 42.79 -16.01 -40.64
CA THR A 229 41.52 -15.48 -41.15
C THR A 229 40.35 -15.84 -40.23
N GLN A 230 40.31 -17.08 -39.71
CA GLN A 230 39.31 -17.50 -38.73
C GLN A 230 39.41 -16.67 -37.44
N TYR A 231 40.61 -16.50 -36.88
CA TYR A 231 40.84 -15.74 -35.64
C TYR A 231 40.47 -14.26 -35.78
N LYS A 232 40.86 -13.61 -36.89
CA LYS A 232 40.46 -12.22 -37.17
C LYS A 232 38.94 -12.08 -37.26
N GLY A 233 38.26 -13.03 -37.93
CA GLY A 233 36.80 -13.06 -38.04
C GLY A 233 36.10 -13.10 -36.68
N ILE A 234 36.56 -13.96 -35.77
CA ILE A 234 35.99 -14.07 -34.41
C ILE A 234 36.29 -12.84 -33.56
N PHE A 235 37.49 -12.28 -33.68
CA PHE A 235 37.84 -11.07 -32.94
C PHE A 235 36.92 -9.90 -33.31
N VAL A 236 36.73 -9.65 -34.62
CA VAL A 236 35.83 -8.62 -35.11
C VAL A 236 34.40 -8.90 -34.65
N PHE A 237 33.93 -10.14 -34.78
CA PHE A 237 32.64 -10.58 -34.29
C PHE A 237 32.47 -10.27 -32.79
N LYS A 238 33.43 -10.67 -31.95
CA LYS A 238 33.40 -10.46 -30.50
C LYS A 238 33.23 -8.98 -30.14
N VAL A 239 34.03 -8.10 -30.73
CA VAL A 239 34.00 -6.65 -30.44
C VAL A 239 32.66 -6.04 -30.82
N VAL A 240 32.17 -6.33 -32.02
CA VAL A 240 30.89 -5.80 -32.53
C VAL A 240 29.74 -6.27 -31.63
N PHE A 241 29.70 -7.55 -31.30
CA PHE A 241 28.59 -8.13 -30.58
C PHE A 241 28.53 -7.72 -29.10
N VAL A 242 29.66 -7.70 -28.40
CA VAL A 242 29.70 -7.21 -27.01
C VAL A 242 29.24 -5.75 -26.96
N SER A 243 29.67 -4.92 -27.92
CA SER A 243 29.26 -3.51 -27.98
C SER A 243 27.74 -3.38 -28.16
N VAL A 244 27.16 -4.08 -29.13
CA VAL A 244 25.72 -4.03 -29.39
C VAL A 244 24.90 -4.49 -28.18
N LEU A 245 25.32 -5.57 -27.53
CA LEU A 245 24.57 -6.13 -26.39
C LEU A 245 24.67 -5.28 -25.13
N LEU A 246 25.84 -4.71 -24.84
CA LEU A 246 26.01 -3.83 -23.69
C LEU A 246 25.13 -2.59 -23.82
N PHE A 247 25.13 -1.93 -24.98
CA PHE A 247 24.26 -0.78 -25.24
C PHE A 247 22.77 -1.15 -25.21
N LEU A 248 22.39 -2.25 -25.84
CA LEU A 248 21.00 -2.72 -25.87
C LEU A 248 20.50 -3.09 -24.47
N GLY A 249 21.30 -3.80 -23.69
CA GLY A 249 20.97 -4.19 -22.32
C GLY A 249 20.85 -2.98 -21.40
N ALA A 250 21.77 -2.02 -21.49
CA ALA A 250 21.67 -0.77 -20.74
C ALA A 250 20.41 0.02 -21.08
N TYR A 251 20.08 0.12 -22.38
CA TYR A 251 18.86 0.76 -22.86
C TYR A 251 17.59 0.05 -22.33
N LEU A 252 17.56 -1.28 -22.32
CA LEU A 252 16.45 -2.07 -21.78
C LEU A 252 16.25 -1.89 -20.28
N VAL A 253 17.34 -1.74 -19.50
CA VAL A 253 17.24 -1.41 -18.07
C VAL A 253 16.66 -0.03 -17.87
N GLN A 254 17.08 0.95 -18.67
CA GLN A 254 16.58 2.33 -18.57
C GLN A 254 15.08 2.46 -18.84
N ILE A 255 14.54 1.66 -19.76
CA ILE A 255 13.09 1.62 -20.08
C ILE A 255 12.30 0.78 -19.06
N GLY A 256 12.98 0.11 -18.12
CA GLY A 256 12.35 -0.79 -17.16
C GLY A 256 11.96 -2.15 -17.74
N GLY A 257 12.46 -2.51 -18.93
CA GLY A 257 12.25 -3.81 -19.57
C GLY A 257 13.12 -4.93 -18.99
N LEU A 258 14.20 -4.58 -18.29
CA LEU A 258 15.06 -5.51 -17.54
C LEU A 258 15.36 -4.94 -16.15
N THR A 259 15.36 -5.79 -15.13
CA THR A 259 15.90 -5.42 -13.81
C THR A 259 17.44 -5.37 -13.86
N ILE A 260 18.09 -4.64 -12.94
CA ILE A 260 19.56 -4.54 -12.91
C ILE A 260 20.21 -5.92 -12.69
N GLY A 261 19.62 -6.76 -11.82
CA GLY A 261 20.07 -8.14 -11.63
C GLY A 261 19.93 -8.98 -12.91
N GLN A 262 18.82 -8.84 -13.63
CA GLN A 262 18.61 -9.55 -14.90
C GLN A 262 19.59 -9.09 -15.99
N PHE A 263 19.88 -7.80 -16.07
CA PHE A 263 20.89 -7.27 -16.99
C PHE A 263 22.25 -7.91 -16.73
N ILE A 264 22.72 -7.89 -15.48
CA ILE A 264 24.02 -8.49 -15.13
C ILE A 264 24.02 -10.00 -15.38
N GLY A 265 22.92 -10.70 -15.04
CA GLY A 265 22.77 -12.13 -15.34
C GLY A 265 22.87 -12.43 -16.84
N SER A 266 22.12 -11.70 -17.67
CA SER A 266 22.14 -11.85 -19.13
C SER A 266 23.52 -11.52 -19.72
N GLU A 267 24.20 -10.49 -19.22
CA GLU A 267 25.51 -10.06 -19.70
C GLU A 267 26.59 -11.09 -19.39
N ILE A 268 26.56 -11.70 -18.18
CA ILE A 268 27.45 -12.81 -17.84
C ILE A 268 27.21 -13.99 -18.79
N ILE A 269 25.96 -14.36 -19.08
CA ILE A 269 25.64 -15.46 -20.00
C ILE A 269 26.17 -15.15 -21.41
N VAL A 270 26.00 -13.92 -21.91
CA VAL A 270 26.54 -13.47 -23.19
C VAL A 270 28.05 -13.65 -23.23
N PHE A 271 28.78 -13.18 -22.22
CA PHE A 271 30.24 -13.34 -22.16
C PHE A 271 30.65 -14.81 -22.14
N LEU A 272 29.91 -15.67 -21.43
CA LEU A 272 30.15 -17.10 -21.42
C LEU A 272 29.94 -17.74 -22.79
N VAL A 273 28.86 -17.40 -23.49
CA VAL A 273 28.58 -17.89 -24.84
C VAL A 273 29.65 -17.43 -25.82
N ILE A 274 30.04 -16.16 -25.80
CA ILE A 274 31.08 -15.61 -26.68
C ILE A 274 32.43 -16.28 -26.42
N ASN A 275 32.82 -16.45 -25.15
CA ASN A 275 34.06 -17.14 -24.79
C ASN A 275 34.02 -18.64 -25.19
N ALA A 276 32.86 -19.28 -25.08
CA ALA A 276 32.66 -20.65 -25.55
C ALA A 276 32.79 -20.74 -27.08
N VAL A 277 32.24 -19.77 -27.83
CA VAL A 277 32.41 -19.68 -29.29
C VAL A 277 33.88 -19.53 -29.66
N GLU A 278 34.61 -18.63 -28.99
CA GLU A 278 36.04 -18.40 -29.23
C GLU A 278 36.86 -19.68 -29.00
N LYS A 279 36.62 -20.37 -27.88
CA LYS A 279 37.24 -21.67 -27.59
C LYS A 279 36.89 -22.74 -28.60
N LEU A 280 35.63 -22.78 -29.06
CA LEU A 280 35.19 -23.75 -30.05
C LEU A 280 35.93 -23.53 -31.38
N VAL A 281 35.98 -22.29 -31.88
CA VAL A 281 36.70 -22.04 -33.13
C VAL A 281 38.21 -22.28 -32.98
N GLY A 282 38.82 -21.89 -31.86
CA GLY A 282 40.20 -22.27 -31.54
C GLY A 282 40.43 -23.79 -31.51
N SER A 283 39.38 -24.55 -31.22
CA SER A 283 39.42 -26.02 -31.24
C SER A 283 39.23 -26.62 -32.64
N LEU A 284 38.90 -25.85 -33.68
CA LEU A 284 38.82 -26.37 -35.05
C LEU A 284 40.17 -26.87 -35.56
N ASN A 285 41.27 -26.20 -35.22
CA ASN A 285 42.62 -26.70 -35.54
C ASN A 285 42.82 -28.12 -34.99
N ILE A 286 42.33 -28.37 -33.78
CA ILE A 286 42.42 -29.66 -33.11
C ILE A 286 41.57 -30.72 -33.82
N CYS A 287 40.38 -30.35 -34.28
CA CYS A 287 39.56 -31.22 -35.13
C CYS A 287 40.31 -31.59 -36.41
N TYR A 288 40.99 -30.63 -37.05
CA TYR A 288 41.82 -30.92 -38.22
C TYR A 288 42.97 -31.87 -37.86
N ASP A 289 43.63 -31.68 -36.71
CA ASP A 289 44.70 -32.56 -36.22
C ASP A 289 44.21 -33.99 -35.97
N VAL A 290 43.01 -34.18 -35.39
CA VAL A 290 42.41 -35.52 -35.20
C VAL A 290 42.10 -36.18 -36.55
N ILE A 291 41.51 -35.44 -37.51
CA ILE A 291 41.25 -35.99 -38.85
C ILE A 291 42.56 -36.41 -39.51
N THR A 292 43.59 -35.57 -39.43
CA THR A 292 44.92 -35.85 -39.99
C THR A 292 45.54 -37.08 -39.32
N ALA A 293 45.52 -37.16 -37.99
CA ALA A 293 46.07 -38.28 -37.23
C ALA A 293 45.33 -39.60 -37.54
N LEU A 294 43.99 -39.59 -37.56
CA LEU A 294 43.18 -40.77 -37.94
C LEU A 294 43.46 -41.20 -39.38
N TYR A 295 43.51 -40.25 -40.32
CA TYR A 295 43.83 -40.53 -41.73
C TYR A 295 45.22 -41.18 -41.89
N LYS A 296 46.20 -40.71 -41.10
CA LYS A 296 47.56 -41.23 -41.13
C LYS A 296 47.70 -42.60 -40.48
N ILE A 297 47.09 -42.81 -39.31
CA ILE A 297 47.07 -44.11 -38.62
C ILE A 297 46.39 -45.17 -39.49
N GLU A 298 45.25 -44.85 -40.11
CA GLU A 298 44.58 -45.76 -41.04
C GLU A 298 45.44 -46.04 -42.29
N GLY A 299 46.18 -45.04 -42.76
CA GLY A 299 47.15 -45.20 -43.85
C GLY A 299 48.33 -46.12 -43.54
N VAL A 300 48.69 -46.34 -42.26
CA VAL A 300 49.69 -47.36 -41.86
C VAL A 300 49.17 -48.77 -42.11
N LEU A 301 47.87 -48.96 -41.93
CA LEU A 301 47.17 -50.25 -42.04
C LEU A 301 46.73 -50.54 -43.49
N ASN A 302 47.25 -49.79 -44.49
CA ASN A 302 46.90 -49.87 -45.91
C ASN A 302 45.38 -49.79 -46.23
N ASN A 303 44.55 -49.29 -45.33
CA ASN A 303 43.08 -49.42 -45.41
C ASN A 303 42.59 -50.87 -45.53
N ASP A 304 43.32 -51.84 -44.98
CA ASP A 304 42.88 -53.23 -44.88
C ASP A 304 41.71 -53.33 -43.89
N ASP A 305 40.55 -53.80 -44.38
CA ASP A 305 39.32 -53.87 -43.59
C ASP A 305 39.50 -54.74 -42.33
N ASN A 306 40.32 -55.79 -42.38
CA ASN A 306 40.55 -56.68 -41.23
C ASN A 306 41.28 -56.00 -40.07
N TYR A 307 42.10 -54.99 -40.38
CA TYR A 307 42.98 -54.30 -39.43
C TYR A 307 42.60 -52.84 -39.17
N SER A 308 41.56 -52.33 -39.83
CA SER A 308 41.08 -50.95 -39.71
C SER A 308 40.96 -50.49 -38.25
N TYR A 309 41.62 -49.36 -37.93
CA TYR A 309 41.47 -48.74 -36.63
C TYR A 309 40.05 -48.18 -36.48
N ILE A 310 39.54 -47.57 -37.56
CA ILE A 310 38.27 -46.87 -37.59
C ILE A 310 37.07 -47.80 -37.55
N ASN A 311 37.07 -48.96 -38.23
CA ASN A 311 35.93 -49.87 -38.32
C ASN A 311 35.79 -50.86 -37.14
N ASN A 312 36.78 -50.90 -36.24
CA ASN A 312 36.76 -51.69 -35.00
C ASN A 312 36.37 -53.17 -35.20
N HIS A 313 37.02 -53.86 -36.13
CA HIS A 313 36.88 -55.31 -36.27
C HIS A 313 37.40 -56.04 -35.01
N LYS A 314 36.69 -57.10 -34.59
CA LYS A 314 37.03 -57.93 -33.43
C LYS A 314 38.26 -58.80 -33.72
N GLY A 315 39.44 -58.20 -33.80
CA GLY A 315 40.71 -58.91 -33.83
C GLY A 315 41.20 -59.30 -32.43
N ASN A 316 42.21 -60.17 -32.37
CA ASN A 316 42.91 -60.50 -31.13
C ASN A 316 43.46 -59.21 -30.49
N LYS A 317 43.30 -59.07 -29.17
CA LYS A 317 43.78 -57.93 -28.38
C LYS A 317 44.95 -58.37 -27.50
N LEU A 318 45.95 -57.50 -27.35
CA LEU A 318 47.04 -57.72 -26.39
C LEU A 318 46.51 -57.92 -24.97
N SER A 319 47.13 -58.83 -24.20
CA SER A 319 46.69 -59.20 -22.84
C SER A 319 46.74 -58.04 -21.83
N SER A 320 47.67 -57.10 -22.03
CA SER A 320 47.86 -55.91 -21.18
C SER A 320 46.66 -54.96 -21.17
N LEU A 321 45.80 -54.97 -22.21
CA LEU A 321 44.59 -54.13 -22.31
C LEU A 321 43.57 -54.41 -21.20
N LYS A 322 43.58 -55.61 -20.59
CA LYS A 322 42.67 -55.94 -19.48
C LYS A 322 42.96 -55.12 -18.21
N SER A 323 44.18 -54.61 -18.06
CA SER A 323 44.61 -53.85 -16.86
C SER A 323 44.00 -52.45 -16.76
N ILE A 324 43.59 -51.84 -17.89
CA ILE A 324 43.08 -50.45 -17.97
C ILE A 324 41.86 -50.21 -17.06
N TYR A 325 40.98 -51.21 -16.91
CA TYR A 325 39.72 -51.07 -16.17
C TYR A 325 39.80 -51.49 -14.69
N THR A 326 40.98 -51.89 -14.19
CA THR A 326 41.11 -52.53 -12.86
C THR A 326 41.33 -51.55 -11.71
N HIS A 327 41.59 -50.27 -11.97
CA HIS A 327 41.94 -49.31 -10.90
C HIS A 327 40.72 -48.86 -10.05
N PRO A 328 40.87 -48.78 -8.70
CA PRO A 328 39.76 -48.57 -7.75
C PRO A 328 39.24 -47.12 -7.67
N TYR A 329 39.79 -46.20 -8.45
CA TYR A 329 39.42 -44.78 -8.47
C TYR A 329 37.91 -44.55 -8.74
N THR A 330 37.26 -45.49 -9.45
CA THR A 330 35.82 -45.46 -9.70
C THR A 330 34.98 -45.69 -8.44
N LYS A 331 35.49 -46.38 -7.40
CA LYS A 331 34.80 -46.54 -6.11
C LYS A 331 34.88 -45.27 -5.26
N VAL A 332 36.03 -44.60 -5.23
CA VAL A 332 36.21 -43.36 -4.46
C VAL A 332 35.30 -42.25 -4.99
N ILE A 333 35.26 -42.05 -6.31
CA ILE A 333 34.37 -41.07 -6.95
C ILE A 333 32.90 -41.41 -6.68
N LYS A 334 32.49 -42.68 -6.79
CA LYS A 334 31.11 -43.10 -6.46
C LYS A 334 30.74 -42.86 -5.00
N THR A 335 31.66 -43.11 -4.07
CA THR A 335 31.44 -42.89 -2.63
C THR A 335 31.33 -41.41 -2.31
N LEU A 336 32.20 -40.58 -2.90
CA LEU A 336 32.15 -39.12 -2.74
C LEU A 336 30.85 -38.53 -3.32
N LEU A 337 30.38 -39.05 -4.46
CA LEU A 337 29.08 -38.68 -5.04
C LEU A 337 27.92 -39.01 -4.10
N LEU A 338 27.94 -40.19 -3.47
CA LEU A 338 26.90 -40.63 -2.53
C LEU A 338 26.91 -39.77 -1.25
N VAL A 339 28.10 -39.42 -0.75
CA VAL A 339 28.24 -38.50 0.39
C VAL A 339 27.75 -37.10 0.04
N MET A 340 28.14 -36.52 -1.10
CA MET A 340 27.68 -35.19 -1.53
C MET A 340 26.16 -35.16 -1.76
N PHE A 341 25.60 -36.19 -2.41
CA PHE A 341 24.15 -36.30 -2.60
C PHE A 341 23.42 -36.45 -1.27
N GLY A 342 23.96 -37.25 -0.34
CA GLY A 342 23.45 -37.39 1.03
C GLY A 342 23.46 -36.07 1.79
N THR A 343 24.55 -35.30 1.72
CA THR A 343 24.61 -33.97 2.35
C THR A 343 23.62 -32.98 1.74
N GLY A 344 23.47 -32.97 0.41
CA GLY A 344 22.48 -32.12 -0.26
C GLY A 344 21.04 -32.49 0.10
N ALA A 345 20.75 -33.78 0.22
CA ALA A 345 19.46 -34.27 0.70
C ALA A 345 19.20 -33.83 2.16
N ILE A 346 20.18 -33.96 3.06
CA ILE A 346 20.05 -33.53 4.46
C ILE A 346 19.72 -32.04 4.56
N VAL A 347 20.37 -31.19 3.77
CA VAL A 347 20.11 -29.74 3.76
C VAL A 347 18.67 -29.41 3.33
N LEU A 348 18.10 -30.17 2.40
CA LEU A 348 16.71 -30.00 1.95
C LEU A 348 15.67 -30.33 3.02
N PHE A 349 16.02 -31.16 4.01
CA PHE A 349 15.15 -31.56 5.13
C PHE A 349 15.40 -30.77 6.41
N LEU A 350 16.28 -29.77 6.41
CA LEU A 350 16.45 -28.90 7.57
C LEU A 350 15.14 -28.16 7.88
N PRO A 351 14.74 -28.07 9.17
CA PRO A 351 13.53 -27.36 9.57
C PRO A 351 13.73 -25.86 9.36
N TRP A 352 12.86 -25.26 8.55
CA TRP A 352 12.84 -23.82 8.25
C TRP A 352 11.59 -23.18 8.86
N THR A 353 11.75 -22.14 9.68
CA THR A 353 10.58 -21.43 10.23
C THR A 353 10.03 -20.41 9.25
N GLN A 354 8.72 -20.43 9.02
CA GLN A 354 8.06 -19.43 8.17
C GLN A 354 7.97 -18.10 8.92
N THR A 355 8.16 -16.99 8.21
CA THR A 355 8.03 -15.64 8.77
C THR A 355 7.22 -14.75 7.85
N ILE A 356 6.26 -14.01 8.40
CA ILE A 356 5.62 -12.88 7.72
C ILE A 356 6.31 -11.60 8.18
N GLU A 357 6.78 -10.80 7.22
CA GLU A 357 7.32 -9.47 7.49
C GLU A 357 6.23 -8.42 7.30
N SER A 358 6.10 -7.54 8.27
CA SER A 358 5.19 -6.40 8.26
C SER A 358 5.96 -5.13 8.61
N GLU A 359 5.60 -4.03 7.95
CA GLU A 359 6.16 -2.71 8.25
C GLU A 359 5.14 -1.92 9.04
N GLY A 360 5.62 -1.09 9.97
CA GLY A 360 4.77 -0.44 10.95
C GLY A 360 5.41 0.79 11.57
N LYS A 361 4.70 1.37 12.54
CA LYS A 361 5.12 2.54 13.28
C LYS A 361 4.79 2.42 14.76
N VAL A 362 5.59 3.06 15.58
CA VAL A 362 5.33 3.19 17.03
C VAL A 362 4.17 4.14 17.24
N THR A 363 3.25 3.75 18.11
CA THR A 363 2.04 4.49 18.46
C THR A 363 1.74 4.30 19.96
N LYS A 364 0.53 4.67 20.37
CA LYS A 364 0.02 4.47 21.73
C LYS A 364 -1.24 3.61 21.70
N LEU A 365 -1.41 2.80 22.75
CA LEU A 365 -2.50 1.84 22.85
C LEU A 365 -3.87 2.55 22.81
N ASN A 366 -4.08 3.50 23.73
CA ASN A 366 -5.33 4.24 23.81
C ASN A 366 -5.35 5.42 22.82
N PRO A 367 -6.49 5.72 22.18
CA PRO A 367 -6.61 6.86 21.29
C PRO A 367 -6.31 8.22 21.93
N GLU A 368 -6.61 8.40 23.22
CA GLU A 368 -6.37 9.64 23.96
C GLU A 368 -4.88 9.97 24.17
N ASP A 369 -4.04 8.93 24.19
CA ASP A 369 -2.59 9.04 24.39
C ASP A 369 -1.84 9.28 23.07
N ARG A 370 -2.54 9.27 21.93
CA ARG A 370 -1.93 9.47 20.60
C ARG A 370 -1.65 10.96 20.33
N PRO A 371 -0.76 11.27 19.37
CA PRO A 371 -0.59 12.64 18.88
C PRO A 371 -1.93 13.23 18.43
N GLN A 372 -2.26 14.42 18.91
CA GLN A 372 -3.50 15.12 18.59
C GLN A 372 -3.21 16.52 18.08
N ALA A 373 -3.89 16.91 17.02
CA ALA A 373 -3.84 18.28 16.53
C ALA A 373 -4.71 19.19 17.43
N ILE A 374 -4.09 20.22 17.98
CA ILE A 374 -4.78 21.29 18.69
C ILE A 374 -5.31 22.25 17.62
N THR A 375 -6.64 22.34 17.55
CA THR A 375 -7.33 23.18 16.58
C THR A 375 -7.80 24.49 17.20
N THR A 376 -7.93 25.52 16.37
CA THR A 376 -8.57 26.76 16.79
C THR A 376 -10.09 26.66 16.73
N ARG A 377 -10.79 27.21 17.73
CA ARG A 377 -12.26 27.31 17.75
C ARG A 377 -12.79 28.54 17.02
N ILE A 378 -11.94 29.51 16.71
CA ILE A 378 -12.32 30.73 15.99
C ILE A 378 -11.32 31.00 14.86
N ALA A 379 -11.78 31.66 13.81
CA ALA A 379 -10.86 32.22 12.82
C ALA A 379 -10.16 33.44 13.43
N GLY A 380 -8.87 33.61 13.17
CA GLY A 380 -8.11 34.68 13.80
C GLY A 380 -6.73 34.84 13.20
N ARG A 381 -6.05 35.93 13.57
CA ARG A 381 -4.65 36.16 13.26
C ARG A 381 -3.80 35.76 14.45
N ILE A 382 -2.75 34.98 14.23
CA ILE A 382 -1.82 34.63 15.30
C ILE A 382 -1.03 35.87 15.70
N GLU A 383 -1.23 36.34 16.93
CA GLU A 383 -0.57 37.54 17.43
C GLU A 383 0.67 37.18 18.25
N LYS A 384 0.61 36.08 19.02
CA LYS A 384 1.75 35.63 19.82
C LYS A 384 1.75 34.13 20.07
N TRP A 385 2.91 33.51 19.90
CA TRP A 385 3.19 32.16 20.39
C TRP A 385 3.81 32.22 21.79
N TYR A 386 3.38 31.31 22.67
CA TYR A 386 3.91 31.17 24.03
C TYR A 386 4.80 29.94 24.20
N ILE A 387 4.83 29.07 23.18
CA ILE A 387 5.54 27.79 23.18
C ILE A 387 6.42 27.65 21.94
N THR A 388 7.36 26.71 21.99
CA THR A 388 8.17 26.26 20.86
C THR A 388 8.06 24.74 20.72
N GLU A 389 8.37 24.21 19.54
CA GLU A 389 8.43 22.77 19.31
C GLU A 389 9.42 22.10 20.29
N GLY A 390 9.06 20.92 20.80
CA GLY A 390 9.85 20.16 21.77
C GLY A 390 9.66 20.56 23.23
N VAL A 391 8.88 21.60 23.55
CA VAL A 391 8.59 22.01 24.93
C VAL A 391 7.48 21.18 25.54
N PHE A 392 7.62 20.88 26.83
CA PHE A 392 6.58 20.27 27.65
C PHE A 392 5.55 21.30 28.10
N VAL A 393 4.27 21.00 27.92
CA VAL A 393 3.14 21.82 28.36
C VAL A 393 2.24 21.01 29.30
N LYS A 394 1.68 21.68 30.30
CA LYS A 394 0.63 21.14 31.15
C LYS A 394 -0.74 21.50 30.60
N LYS A 395 -1.76 20.73 31.00
CA LYS A 395 -3.15 21.01 30.72
C LYS A 395 -3.49 22.44 31.15
N ASN A 396 -4.15 23.17 30.26
CA ASN A 396 -4.50 24.58 30.37
C ASN A 396 -3.32 25.57 30.24
N ASP A 397 -2.11 25.14 29.91
CA ASP A 397 -1.06 26.09 29.52
C ASP A 397 -1.41 26.77 28.19
N THR A 398 -1.07 28.04 28.09
CA THR A 398 -1.31 28.84 26.89
C THR A 398 -0.32 28.47 25.79
N ILE A 399 -0.84 28.13 24.62
CA ILE A 399 -0.05 27.76 23.44
C ILE A 399 0.15 28.99 22.55
N ALA A 400 -0.96 29.64 22.18
CA ALA A 400 -0.96 30.78 21.31
C ALA A 400 -2.11 31.73 21.65
N PHE A 401 -1.90 33.01 21.35
CA PHE A 401 -2.94 34.03 21.37
C PHE A 401 -3.29 34.44 19.95
N ILE A 402 -4.58 34.36 19.64
CA ILE A 402 -5.15 34.76 18.37
C ILE A 402 -6.05 35.98 18.56
N SER A 403 -5.90 36.96 17.67
CA SER A 403 -6.77 38.12 17.59
C SER A 403 -7.94 37.80 16.65
N GLU A 404 -9.12 38.26 17.02
CA GLU A 404 -10.31 38.11 16.19
C GLU A 404 -10.23 39.02 14.95
N ILE A 405 -10.70 38.50 13.82
CA ILE A 405 -10.62 39.16 12.51
C ILE A 405 -12.00 39.46 11.94
N LYS A 406 -13.06 38.85 12.47
CA LYS A 406 -14.43 39.09 12.01
C LYS A 406 -14.94 40.40 12.57
N ASP A 407 -15.32 41.33 11.69
CA ASP A 407 -15.78 42.70 12.01
C ASP A 407 -16.79 42.77 13.18
N GLU A 408 -17.70 41.80 13.26
CA GLU A 408 -18.71 41.67 14.33
C GLU A 408 -18.13 41.58 15.75
N TYR A 409 -16.88 41.13 15.89
CA TYR A 409 -16.26 40.78 17.17
C TYR A 409 -14.93 41.51 17.44
N VAL A 410 -14.51 42.43 16.55
CA VAL A 410 -13.24 43.18 16.68
C VAL A 410 -13.31 44.23 17.80
N ASP A 411 -14.50 44.69 18.18
CA ASP A 411 -14.68 45.73 19.21
C ASP A 411 -14.14 45.28 20.60
N PRO A 412 -13.11 45.94 21.15
CA PRO A 412 -12.52 45.56 22.44
C PRO A 412 -13.48 45.72 23.62
N GLN A 413 -14.52 46.55 23.48
CA GLN A 413 -15.52 46.81 24.52
C GLN A 413 -16.86 46.12 24.25
N LEU A 414 -16.93 45.17 23.30
CA LEU A 414 -18.17 44.52 22.88
C LEU A 414 -18.99 43.98 24.06
N VAL A 415 -18.37 43.22 24.97
CA VAL A 415 -19.04 42.65 26.16
C VAL A 415 -19.62 43.74 27.06
N ASN A 416 -18.86 44.81 27.32
CA ASN A 416 -19.33 45.92 28.16
C ASN A 416 -20.48 46.69 27.49
N ARG A 417 -20.40 46.93 26.17
CA ARG A 417 -21.47 47.58 25.41
C ARG A 417 -22.74 46.72 25.37
N SER A 418 -22.61 45.42 25.16
CA SER A 418 -23.72 44.47 25.22
C SER A 418 -24.39 44.46 26.60
N GLN A 419 -23.62 44.49 27.69
CA GLN A 419 -24.15 44.60 29.05
C GLN A 419 -24.92 45.92 29.25
N GLN A 420 -24.41 47.03 28.72
CA GLN A 420 -25.13 48.31 28.78
C GLN A 420 -26.45 48.28 28.00
N ILE A 421 -26.48 47.66 26.82
CA ILE A 421 -27.70 47.49 26.02
C ILE A 421 -28.73 46.65 26.78
N ILE A 422 -28.29 45.56 27.41
CA ILE A 422 -29.13 44.71 28.29
C ILE A 422 -29.73 45.55 29.41
N SER A 423 -28.92 46.32 30.15
CA SER A 423 -29.43 47.15 31.26
C SER A 423 -30.46 48.20 30.81
N LYS A 424 -30.28 48.79 29.62
CA LYS A 424 -31.24 49.74 29.04
C LYS A 424 -32.55 49.04 28.66
N LYS A 425 -32.47 47.80 28.18
CA LYS A 425 -33.64 47.00 27.84
C LYS A 425 -34.40 46.54 29.09
N GLU A 426 -33.69 46.15 30.15
CA GLU A 426 -34.28 45.88 31.47
C GLU A 426 -35.01 47.12 32.02
N THR A 427 -34.39 48.30 31.92
CA THR A 427 -35.01 49.58 32.30
C THR A 427 -36.27 49.87 31.46
N THR A 428 -36.28 49.50 30.18
CA THR A 428 -37.45 49.65 29.30
C THR A 428 -38.60 48.72 29.73
N ILE A 429 -38.29 47.46 30.12
CA ILE A 429 -39.28 46.52 30.65
C ILE A 429 -39.88 47.06 31.95
N GLN A 430 -39.04 47.53 32.87
CA GLN A 430 -39.50 48.16 34.12
C GLN A 430 -40.40 49.39 33.86
N SER A 431 -40.13 50.15 32.80
CA SER A 431 -40.99 51.28 32.39
C SER A 431 -42.38 50.82 31.91
N TYR A 432 -42.46 49.67 31.21
CA TYR A 432 -43.75 49.06 30.83
C TYR A 432 -44.49 48.51 32.04
N GLU A 433 -43.81 47.86 32.98
CA GLU A 433 -44.41 47.41 34.25
C GLU A 433 -45.03 48.58 35.02
N ASN A 434 -44.29 49.69 35.15
CA ASN A 434 -44.78 50.91 35.77
C ASN A 434 -46.03 51.46 35.05
N LYS A 435 -46.06 51.42 33.72
CA LYS A 435 -47.23 51.83 32.92
C LYS A 435 -48.42 50.91 33.15
N ILE A 436 -48.20 49.59 33.19
CA ILE A 436 -49.25 48.60 33.50
C ILE A 436 -49.85 48.88 34.89
N ASN A 437 -49.00 49.08 35.90
CA ASN A 437 -49.44 49.41 37.25
C ASN A 437 -50.26 50.71 37.30
N ALA A 438 -49.88 51.72 36.53
CA ALA A 438 -50.63 52.98 36.42
C ALA A 438 -52.00 52.77 35.75
N VAL A 439 -52.07 51.97 34.69
CA VAL A 439 -53.34 51.63 34.01
C VAL A 439 -54.24 50.77 34.91
N ASP A 440 -53.68 49.85 35.68
CA ASP A 440 -54.44 49.06 36.67
C ASP A 440 -55.05 49.94 37.75
N ALA A 441 -54.27 50.89 38.30
CA ALA A 441 -54.79 51.88 39.22
C ALA A 441 -55.91 52.74 38.59
N GLN A 442 -55.82 53.04 37.29
CA GLN A 442 -56.86 53.75 36.55
C GLN A 442 -58.13 52.90 36.36
N ILE A 443 -58.01 51.61 36.03
CA ILE A 443 -59.14 50.67 35.94
C ILE A 443 -59.86 50.57 37.29
N ASP A 444 -59.11 50.44 38.39
CA ASP A 444 -59.66 50.42 39.74
C ASP A 444 -60.39 51.72 40.10
N ALA A 445 -59.83 52.88 39.73
CA ALA A 445 -60.47 54.17 39.92
C ALA A 445 -61.77 54.30 39.10
N LEU A 446 -61.77 53.83 37.84
CA LEU A 446 -62.96 53.81 36.98
C LEU A 446 -64.06 52.89 37.53
N ASN A 447 -63.71 51.70 38.01
CA ASN A 447 -64.66 50.77 38.63
C ASN A 447 -65.30 51.37 39.89
N LYS A 448 -64.50 52.00 40.77
CA LYS A 448 -65.02 52.72 41.95
C LYS A 448 -65.94 53.87 41.53
N SER A 449 -65.55 54.64 40.52
CA SER A 449 -66.35 55.76 40.00
C SER A 449 -67.67 55.30 39.38
N LEU A 450 -67.67 54.17 38.65
CA LEU A 450 -68.87 53.54 38.12
C LEU A 450 -69.86 53.17 39.23
N LEU A 451 -69.39 52.50 40.28
CA LEU A 451 -70.24 52.11 41.42
C LEU A 451 -70.86 53.34 42.10
N LEU A 452 -70.07 54.40 42.33
CA LEU A 452 -70.55 55.65 42.90
C LEU A 452 -71.57 56.34 42.00
N LYS A 453 -71.34 56.36 40.68
CA LYS A 453 -72.25 56.99 39.72
C LYS A 453 -73.57 56.23 39.59
N ILE A 454 -73.53 54.90 39.55
CA ILE A 454 -74.74 54.05 39.59
C ILE A 454 -75.53 54.33 40.88
N ALA A 455 -74.87 54.39 42.03
CA ALA A 455 -75.53 54.70 43.30
C ALA A 455 -76.18 56.10 43.27
N GLN A 456 -75.48 57.10 42.73
CA GLN A 456 -76.02 58.44 42.54
C GLN A 456 -77.26 58.44 41.63
N THR A 457 -77.20 57.77 40.47
CA THR A 457 -78.34 57.72 39.53
C THR A 457 -79.51 56.94 40.12
N ARG A 458 -79.28 55.83 40.84
CA ARG A 458 -80.33 55.10 41.56
C ARG A 458 -81.02 55.96 42.63
N ASN A 459 -80.28 56.83 43.31
CA ASN A 459 -80.88 57.79 44.23
C ASN A 459 -81.77 58.80 43.51
N LYS A 460 -81.37 59.30 42.33
CA LYS A 460 -82.23 60.14 41.48
C LYS A 460 -83.51 59.40 41.05
N ILE A 461 -83.41 58.12 40.68
CA ILE A 461 -84.58 57.27 40.37
C ILE A 461 -85.53 57.23 41.57
N LYS A 462 -85.01 57.03 42.78
CA LYS A 462 -85.82 57.02 44.00
C LYS A 462 -86.50 58.36 44.25
N GLN A 463 -85.81 59.48 44.00
CA GLN A 463 -86.39 60.82 44.09
C GLN A 463 -87.49 61.03 43.06
N ALA A 464 -87.27 60.65 41.80
CA ALA A 464 -88.27 60.74 40.73
C ALA A 464 -89.51 59.88 41.03
N LYS A 465 -89.34 58.64 41.52
CA LYS A 465 -90.45 57.78 41.97
C LYS A 465 -91.25 58.41 43.11
N THR A 466 -90.57 59.06 44.06
CA THR A 466 -91.24 59.77 45.18
C THR A 466 -92.02 60.98 44.67
N LYS A 467 -91.47 61.72 43.70
CA LYS A 467 -92.15 62.84 43.04
C LYS A 467 -93.38 62.38 42.27
N ILE A 468 -93.28 61.30 41.47
CA ILE A 468 -94.43 60.67 40.80
C ILE A 468 -95.51 60.29 41.81
N SER A 469 -95.16 59.68 42.95
CA SER A 469 -96.13 59.35 43.99
C SER A 469 -96.81 60.59 44.57
N THR A 470 -96.06 61.69 44.73
CA THR A 470 -96.59 62.97 45.25
C THR A 470 -97.54 63.61 44.25
N ASP A 471 -97.10 63.75 43.00
CA ASP A 471 -97.89 64.34 41.92
C ASP A 471 -99.13 63.47 41.59
N SER A 472 -99.03 62.14 41.72
CA SER A 472 -100.18 61.22 41.59
C SER A 472 -101.24 61.49 42.65
N ASN A 473 -100.83 61.68 43.91
CA ASN A 473 -101.74 62.02 45.00
C ASN A 473 -102.40 63.39 44.74
N GLU A 474 -101.64 64.38 44.25
CA GLU A 474 -102.19 65.68 43.86
C GLU A 474 -103.21 65.56 42.71
N THR A 475 -102.92 64.74 41.69
CA THR A 475 -103.85 64.43 40.59
C THR A 475 -105.14 63.82 41.14
N VAL A 476 -105.05 62.85 42.06
CA VAL A 476 -106.22 62.21 42.68
C VAL A 476 -107.05 63.23 43.47
N LEU A 477 -106.40 64.10 44.24
CA LEU A 477 -107.07 65.18 44.97
C LEU A 477 -107.74 66.20 44.02
N ALA A 478 -107.04 66.62 42.97
CA ALA A 478 -107.57 67.56 41.98
C ALA A 478 -108.75 66.96 41.20
N LEU A 479 -108.68 65.68 40.85
CA LEU A 479 -109.78 64.92 40.24
C LEU A 479 -110.99 64.84 41.18
N GLY A 480 -110.76 64.59 42.47
CA GLY A 480 -111.82 64.60 43.49
C GLY A 480 -112.49 65.97 43.62
N ASN A 481 -111.71 67.05 43.67
CA ASN A 481 -112.22 68.42 43.73
C ASN A 481 -113.02 68.82 42.49
N TYR A 482 -112.56 68.41 41.30
CA TYR A 482 -113.28 68.62 40.05
C TYR A 482 -114.61 67.87 40.03
N LYS A 483 -114.64 66.58 40.40
CA LYS A 483 -115.87 65.79 40.51
C LYS A 483 -116.86 66.41 41.50
N LEU A 484 -116.38 66.84 42.67
CA LEU A 484 -117.23 67.54 43.65
C LEU A 484 -117.83 68.83 43.09
N ALA A 485 -117.03 69.63 42.37
CA ALA A 485 -117.52 70.84 41.71
C ALA A 485 -118.52 70.52 40.59
N GLU A 486 -118.32 69.41 39.88
CA GLU A 486 -119.21 68.92 38.81
C GLU A 486 -120.56 68.50 39.38
N ASP A 487 -120.56 67.72 40.45
CA ASP A 487 -121.76 67.28 41.15
C ASP A 487 -122.51 68.46 41.77
N GLN A 488 -121.79 69.43 42.36
CA GLN A 488 -122.39 70.66 42.85
C GLN A 488 -123.01 71.47 41.71
N TYR A 489 -122.33 71.63 40.58
CA TYR A 489 -122.87 72.32 39.42
C TYR A 489 -124.13 71.63 38.90
N LYS A 490 -124.12 70.32 38.68
CA LYS A 490 -125.31 69.54 38.25
C LYS A 490 -126.48 69.67 39.23
N ARG A 491 -126.20 69.62 40.53
CA ARG A 491 -127.21 69.80 41.58
C ARG A 491 -127.84 71.19 41.54
N TYR A 492 -127.02 72.23 41.38
CA TYR A 492 -127.50 73.62 41.30
C TYR A 492 -128.23 73.89 39.97
N GLU A 493 -127.76 73.35 38.86
CA GLU A 493 -128.45 73.40 37.56
C GLU A 493 -129.87 72.79 37.67
N THR A 494 -130.00 71.67 38.39
CA THR A 494 -131.30 71.04 38.68
C THR A 494 -132.18 71.88 39.62
N LEU A 495 -131.61 72.68 40.53
CA LEU A 495 -132.36 73.58 41.40
C LEU A 495 -132.85 74.82 40.65
N LEU A 496 -132.07 75.31 39.68
CA LEU A 496 -132.45 76.43 38.80
C LEU A 496 -133.61 76.05 37.88
N THR A 497 -133.61 74.84 37.31
CA THR A 497 -134.74 74.36 36.48
C THR A 497 -136.04 74.23 37.27
N LYS A 498 -135.95 74.06 38.61
CA LYS A 498 -137.08 74.07 39.55
C LYS A 498 -137.46 75.48 40.06
N GLY A 499 -136.77 76.53 39.62
CA GLY A 499 -137.03 77.93 39.99
C GLY A 499 -136.59 78.34 41.40
N LEU A 500 -135.76 77.54 42.08
CA LEU A 500 -135.42 77.71 43.51
C LEU A 500 -134.20 78.60 43.78
N ILE A 501 -133.37 78.88 42.78
CA ILE A 501 -132.14 79.68 42.91
C ILE A 501 -131.95 80.61 41.71
N SER A 502 -131.06 81.60 41.84
CA SER A 502 -130.75 82.56 40.77
C SER A 502 -129.81 81.98 39.70
N LYS A 503 -129.92 82.46 38.46
CA LYS A 503 -129.01 82.07 37.36
C LYS A 503 -127.54 82.38 37.68
N THR A 504 -127.30 83.49 38.38
CA THR A 504 -125.96 83.93 38.80
C THR A 504 -125.27 82.92 39.73
N GLU A 505 -126.02 82.25 40.61
CA GLU A 505 -125.45 81.20 41.47
C GLU A 505 -124.99 79.97 40.67
N VAL A 506 -125.76 79.56 39.65
CA VAL A 506 -125.37 78.46 38.74
C VAL A 506 -124.15 78.85 37.90
N GLU A 507 -124.10 80.08 37.40
CA GLU A 507 -122.94 80.60 36.65
C GLU A 507 -121.67 80.64 37.52
N ASN A 508 -121.76 81.04 38.79
CA ASN A 508 -120.64 80.98 39.73
C ASN A 508 -120.16 79.53 39.97
N ARG A 509 -121.08 78.54 40.06
CA ARG A 509 -120.71 77.12 40.16
C ARG A 509 -120.08 76.59 38.87
N LYS A 510 -120.55 77.04 37.70
CA LYS A 510 -119.96 76.71 36.40
C LYS A 510 -118.53 77.26 36.28
N LEU A 511 -118.31 78.49 36.71
CA LEU A 511 -116.97 79.09 36.76
C LEU A 511 -116.07 78.28 37.70
N LYS A 512 -116.57 77.85 38.86
CA LYS A 512 -115.79 77.00 39.78
C LYS A 512 -115.48 75.62 39.20
N LEU A 513 -116.39 75.03 38.43
CA LEU A 513 -116.18 73.79 37.69
C LEU A 513 -115.07 73.96 36.63
N GLN A 514 -115.10 75.05 35.87
CA GLN A 514 -114.05 75.36 34.88
C GLN A 514 -112.69 75.62 35.54
N GLU A 515 -112.66 76.34 36.68
CA GLU A 515 -111.43 76.58 37.44
C GLU A 515 -110.82 75.26 37.97
N THR A 516 -111.65 74.37 38.52
CA THR A 516 -111.19 73.06 39.02
C THR A 516 -110.79 72.12 37.88
N MET A 517 -111.44 72.19 36.72
CA MET A 517 -111.04 71.47 35.51
C MET A 517 -109.67 71.92 35.00
N ALA A 518 -109.44 73.23 34.90
CA ALA A 518 -108.16 73.78 34.49
C ALA A 518 -107.04 73.39 35.47
N LYS A 519 -107.31 73.44 36.78
CA LYS A 519 -106.38 72.95 37.81
C LYS A 519 -106.09 71.45 37.65
N LYS A 520 -107.10 70.61 37.43
CA LYS A 520 -106.91 69.18 37.17
C LYS A 520 -105.97 68.96 35.97
N ILE A 521 -106.24 69.59 34.83
CA ILE A 521 -105.40 69.45 33.62
C ILE A 521 -103.95 69.90 33.90
N ALA A 522 -103.77 71.00 34.62
CA ALA A 522 -102.44 71.48 34.98
C ALA A 522 -101.67 70.48 35.85
N ILE A 523 -102.34 69.83 36.83
CA ILE A 523 -101.73 68.81 37.68
C ILE A 523 -101.49 67.50 36.91
N ASP A 524 -102.40 67.07 36.03
CA ASP A 524 -102.22 65.89 35.16
C ASP A 524 -101.00 66.04 34.24
N ASN A 525 -100.79 67.24 33.71
CA ASN A 525 -99.58 67.55 32.94
C ASN A 525 -98.33 67.47 33.80
N LYS A 526 -98.37 67.97 35.05
CA LYS A 526 -97.23 67.83 36.00
C LYS A 526 -96.92 66.37 36.30
N TYR A 527 -97.94 65.55 36.55
CA TYR A 527 -97.77 64.11 36.77
C TYR A 527 -97.17 63.41 35.54
N SER A 528 -97.63 63.75 34.34
CA SER A 528 -97.07 63.24 33.09
C SER A 528 -95.61 63.65 32.88
N ILE A 529 -95.23 64.88 33.24
CA ILE A 529 -93.83 65.34 33.24
C ILE A 529 -93.01 64.52 34.23
N ALA A 530 -93.52 64.26 35.44
CA ALA A 530 -92.80 63.45 36.43
C ALA A 530 -92.58 61.99 35.98
N ILE A 531 -93.52 61.39 35.25
CA ILE A 531 -93.34 60.06 34.63
C ILE A 531 -92.21 60.10 33.59
N ASN A 532 -92.20 61.10 32.71
CA ASN A 532 -91.15 61.26 31.71
C ASN A 532 -89.77 61.53 32.36
N ASP A 533 -89.73 62.31 33.44
CA ASP A 533 -88.52 62.54 34.23
C ASP A 533 -87.94 61.20 34.75
N LEU A 534 -88.78 60.29 35.25
CA LEU A 534 -88.32 58.96 35.67
C LEU A 534 -87.73 58.17 34.50
N LEU A 535 -88.42 58.11 33.36
CA LEU A 535 -87.93 57.42 32.16
C LEU A 535 -86.57 57.97 31.70
N ASN A 536 -86.40 59.29 31.73
CA ASN A 536 -85.12 59.93 31.40
C ASN A 536 -83.99 59.53 32.35
N VAL A 537 -84.26 59.46 33.65
CA VAL A 537 -83.26 59.05 34.66
C VAL A 537 -82.96 57.53 34.57
N GLU A 538 -83.95 56.70 34.20
CA GLU A 538 -83.72 55.27 33.93
C GLU A 538 -82.86 55.07 32.68
N MET A 539 -83.06 55.86 31.61
CA MET A 539 -82.14 55.88 30.46
C MET A 539 -80.74 56.37 30.84
N GLU A 540 -80.64 57.41 31.70
CA GLU A 540 -79.35 57.91 32.22
C GLU A 540 -78.55 56.78 32.91
N LEU A 541 -79.21 55.87 33.62
CA LEU A 541 -78.55 54.72 34.25
C LEU A 541 -77.88 53.81 33.21
N SER A 542 -78.59 53.47 32.14
CA SER A 542 -78.06 52.65 31.04
C SER A 542 -76.92 53.36 30.31
N THR A 543 -77.06 54.67 30.05
CA THR A 543 -75.99 55.48 29.43
C THR A 543 -74.73 55.53 30.31
N VAL A 544 -74.88 55.70 31.63
CA VAL A 544 -73.75 55.67 32.57
C VAL A 544 -73.04 54.31 32.51
N GLN A 545 -73.77 53.20 32.49
CA GLN A 545 -73.16 51.87 32.39
C GLN A 545 -72.37 51.71 31.09
N GLN A 546 -72.95 52.13 29.95
CA GLN A 546 -72.30 52.04 28.65
C GLN A 546 -71.04 52.92 28.56
N GLU A 547 -71.11 54.16 29.04
CA GLU A 547 -69.98 55.10 29.00
C GLU A 547 -68.76 54.57 29.79
N TYR A 548 -69.01 54.00 30.98
CA TYR A 548 -67.94 53.41 31.78
C TYR A 548 -67.44 52.08 31.21
N GLN A 549 -68.30 51.28 30.59
CA GLN A 549 -67.88 50.08 29.90
C GLN A 549 -66.93 50.41 28.74
N GLU A 550 -67.23 51.45 27.95
CA GLU A 550 -66.33 51.92 26.89
C GLU A 550 -64.98 52.40 27.46
N LYS A 551 -64.99 53.17 28.55
CA LYS A 551 -63.77 53.65 29.23
C LYS A 551 -62.93 52.49 29.78
N LEU A 552 -63.57 51.50 30.39
CA LEU A 552 -62.91 50.29 30.90
C LEU A 552 -62.31 49.48 29.75
N MET A 553 -63.05 49.23 28.67
CA MET A 553 -62.52 48.52 27.50
C MET A 553 -61.31 49.22 26.86
N LYS A 554 -61.31 50.57 26.79
CA LYS A 554 -60.15 51.33 26.31
C LYS A 554 -58.94 51.16 27.24
N ALA A 555 -59.13 51.27 28.55
CA ALA A 555 -58.06 51.08 29.51
C ALA A 555 -57.50 49.65 29.50
N GLU A 556 -58.37 48.64 29.40
CA GLU A 556 -57.97 47.23 29.25
C GLU A 556 -57.21 47.00 27.94
N SER A 557 -57.65 47.60 26.83
CA SER A 557 -56.94 47.53 25.55
C SER A 557 -55.54 48.15 25.63
N ASP A 558 -55.42 49.31 26.28
CA ASP A 558 -54.13 49.96 26.54
C ASP A 558 -53.22 49.11 27.43
N LYS A 559 -53.79 48.40 28.42
CA LYS A 559 -53.07 47.42 29.24
C LYS A 559 -52.54 46.26 28.39
N PHE A 560 -53.40 45.62 27.60
CA PHE A 560 -53.00 44.48 26.76
C PHE A 560 -51.97 44.84 25.69
N SER A 561 -52.09 46.01 25.07
CA SER A 561 -51.09 46.48 24.10
C SER A 561 -49.73 46.73 24.76
N THR A 562 -49.73 47.34 25.95
CA THR A 562 -48.50 47.54 26.74
C THR A 562 -47.88 46.21 27.19
N LEU A 563 -48.70 45.25 27.61
CA LEU A 563 -48.26 43.90 27.99
C LEU A 563 -47.61 43.17 26.80
N SER A 564 -48.18 43.29 25.60
CA SER A 564 -47.59 42.72 24.37
C SER A 564 -46.19 43.29 24.11
N SER A 565 -46.04 44.62 24.16
CA SER A 565 -44.73 45.28 23.98
C SER A 565 -43.71 44.91 25.07
N MET A 566 -44.18 44.64 26.28
CA MET A 566 -43.35 44.14 27.38
C MET A 566 -42.82 42.73 27.06
N TYR A 567 -43.68 41.79 26.69
CA TYR A 567 -43.28 40.43 26.33
C TYR A 567 -42.36 40.38 25.09
N GLU A 568 -42.61 41.22 24.08
CA GLU A 568 -41.68 41.38 22.96
C GLU A 568 -40.30 41.86 23.42
N SER A 569 -40.26 42.77 24.39
CA SER A 569 -39.02 43.28 24.97
C SER A 569 -38.28 42.26 25.83
N GLU A 570 -38.99 41.41 26.58
CA GLU A 570 -38.41 40.27 27.31
C GLU A 570 -37.82 39.21 26.38
N GLY A 571 -38.53 38.90 25.28
CA GLY A 571 -38.02 38.01 24.25
C GLY A 571 -36.73 38.55 23.61
N ALA A 572 -36.67 39.86 23.35
CA ALA A 572 -35.46 40.52 22.87
C ALA A 572 -34.33 40.53 23.92
N LEU A 573 -34.65 40.77 25.20
CA LEU A 573 -33.69 40.71 26.30
C LEU A 573 -33.04 39.33 26.40
N THR A 574 -33.84 38.27 26.34
CA THR A 574 -33.35 36.88 26.37
C THR A 574 -32.37 36.60 25.22
N LYS A 575 -32.68 37.08 24.01
CA LYS A 575 -31.77 36.98 22.85
C LYS A 575 -30.45 37.73 23.09
N LEU A 576 -30.51 38.94 23.65
CA LEU A 576 -29.33 39.74 23.98
C LEU A 576 -28.47 39.07 25.07
N GLN A 577 -29.08 38.47 26.10
CA GLN A 577 -28.36 37.74 27.16
C GLN A 577 -27.63 36.51 26.60
N ASN A 578 -28.27 35.76 25.68
CA ASN A 578 -27.62 34.67 24.96
C ASN A 578 -26.44 35.17 24.11
N GLN A 579 -26.61 36.29 23.40
CA GLN A 579 -25.53 36.91 22.63
C GLN A 579 -24.36 37.35 23.52
N LEU A 580 -24.63 37.98 24.66
CA LEU A 580 -23.60 38.37 25.63
C LEU A 580 -22.81 37.15 26.13
N THR A 581 -23.52 36.07 26.48
CA THR A 581 -22.90 34.81 26.91
C THR A 581 -21.99 34.26 25.81
N ASN A 582 -22.46 34.27 24.57
CA ASN A 582 -21.68 33.85 23.40
C ASN A 582 -20.45 34.74 23.20
N TYR A 583 -20.56 36.06 23.34
CA TYR A 583 -19.42 36.98 23.21
C TYR A 583 -18.38 36.77 24.32
N SER A 584 -18.82 36.55 25.55
CA SER A 584 -17.94 36.22 26.68
C SER A 584 -17.18 34.91 26.45
N MET A 585 -17.91 33.85 26.07
CA MET A 585 -17.31 32.55 25.76
C MET A 585 -16.36 32.65 24.57
N ARG A 586 -16.73 33.38 23.52
CA ARG A 586 -15.90 33.56 22.33
C ARG A 586 -14.59 34.28 22.64
N LYS A 587 -14.62 35.30 23.51
CA LYS A 587 -13.41 36.00 23.97
C LYS A 587 -12.43 35.06 24.68
N SER A 588 -12.91 34.03 25.37
CA SER A 588 -12.05 33.01 25.98
C SER A 588 -11.29 32.17 24.95
N TYR A 589 -11.81 32.03 23.72
CA TYR A 589 -11.17 31.27 22.64
C TYR A 589 -9.99 31.98 21.98
N ASN A 590 -9.75 33.25 22.32
CA ASN A 590 -8.55 33.97 21.88
C ASN A 590 -7.26 33.33 22.42
N TYR A 591 -7.33 32.67 23.57
CA TYR A 591 -6.23 31.89 24.11
C TYR A 591 -6.44 30.41 23.77
N ILE A 592 -5.57 29.87 22.93
CA ILE A 592 -5.54 28.43 22.69
C ILE A 592 -4.79 27.78 23.84
N LEU A 593 -5.47 26.91 24.57
CA LEU A 593 -4.95 26.21 25.73
C LEU A 593 -4.68 24.74 25.41
N ALA A 594 -3.68 24.16 26.08
CA ALA A 594 -3.36 22.74 25.94
C ALA A 594 -4.47 21.86 26.56
N PRO A 595 -5.01 20.86 25.84
CA PRO A 595 -6.10 20.02 26.34
C PRO A 595 -5.65 19.01 27.41
N GLN A 596 -4.37 18.64 27.42
CA GLN A 596 -3.76 17.69 28.34
C GLN A 596 -2.25 17.91 28.43
N ASP A 597 -1.59 17.22 29.37
CA ASP A 597 -0.15 17.28 29.58
C ASP A 597 0.60 16.55 28.44
N GLY A 598 1.59 17.19 27.82
CA GLY A 598 2.33 16.58 26.72
C GLY A 598 3.43 17.45 26.13
N TYR A 599 4.14 16.90 25.14
CA TYR A 599 5.14 17.63 24.36
C TYR A 599 4.56 18.12 23.05
N ILE A 600 4.98 19.29 22.59
CA ILE A 600 4.59 19.81 21.28
C ILE A 600 5.51 19.21 20.22
N SER A 601 4.98 18.38 19.32
CA SER A 601 5.78 17.71 18.27
C SER A 601 6.02 18.60 17.06
N LYS A 602 4.97 19.28 16.59
CA LYS A 602 4.99 20.02 15.34
C LYS A 602 4.03 21.20 15.36
N ALA A 603 4.47 22.36 14.89
CA ALA A 603 3.63 23.50 14.57
C ALA A 603 3.29 23.48 13.06
N TYR A 604 2.00 23.54 12.74
CA TYR A 604 1.54 23.60 11.34
C TYR A 604 1.56 25.02 10.79
N VAL A 605 1.47 26.03 11.66
CA VAL A 605 1.42 27.44 11.30
C VAL A 605 2.71 28.12 11.76
N GLN A 606 3.44 28.76 10.84
CA GLN A 606 4.81 29.19 11.07
C GLN A 606 4.95 30.70 11.33
N GLY A 607 4.04 31.54 10.81
CA GLY A 607 4.17 33.00 10.88
C GLY A 607 3.38 33.67 11.99
N ILE A 608 4.02 34.55 12.78
CA ILE A 608 3.29 35.60 13.51
C ILE A 608 2.62 36.51 12.47
N GLY A 609 1.32 36.78 12.63
CA GLY A 609 0.51 37.54 11.67
C GLY A 609 -0.22 36.70 10.62
N GLU A 610 -0.04 35.37 10.63
CA GLU A 610 -0.75 34.45 9.75
C GLU A 610 -2.22 34.30 10.15
N ILE A 611 -3.11 34.19 9.16
CA ILE A 611 -4.56 34.08 9.37
C ILE A 611 -4.97 32.60 9.32
N VAL A 612 -5.58 32.13 10.40
CA VAL A 612 -6.07 30.75 10.54
C VAL A 612 -7.60 30.71 10.47
N LYS A 613 -8.13 29.66 9.86
CA LYS A 613 -9.58 29.41 9.78
C LYS A 613 -10.05 28.64 11.02
N GLU A 614 -11.35 28.71 11.31
CA GLU A 614 -11.98 27.88 12.35
C GLU A 614 -11.75 26.39 12.06
N GLY A 615 -11.34 25.63 13.07
CA GLY A 615 -10.98 24.21 12.97
C GLY A 615 -9.58 23.95 12.40
N ALA A 616 -8.82 24.99 12.00
CA ALA A 616 -7.46 24.80 11.52
C ALA A 616 -6.55 24.25 12.63
N SER A 617 -5.71 23.28 12.28
CA SER A 617 -4.71 22.69 13.18
C SER A 617 -3.55 23.66 13.36
N LEU A 618 -3.23 24.01 14.61
CA LEU A 618 -2.16 24.96 14.94
C LEU A 618 -0.86 24.24 15.25
N CYS A 619 -0.93 23.28 16.17
CA CYS A 619 0.18 22.44 16.57
C CYS A 619 -0.32 21.06 16.97
N GLU A 620 0.59 20.11 17.04
CA GLU A 620 0.35 18.74 17.46
C GLU A 620 0.94 18.52 18.86
N ILE A 621 0.13 17.98 19.77
CA ILE A 621 0.54 17.60 21.12
C ILE A 621 0.63 16.09 21.24
N VAL A 622 1.71 15.62 21.86
CA VAL A 622 1.99 14.21 22.12
C VAL A 622 1.96 13.97 23.63
N PRO A 623 0.95 13.26 24.15
CA PRO A 623 0.83 12.94 25.57
C PRO A 623 1.97 12.04 26.08
N ILE A 624 2.39 12.25 27.32
CA ILE A 624 3.44 11.44 27.97
C ILE A 624 2.88 10.11 28.47
N VAL A 625 1.67 10.14 29.01
CA VAL A 625 1.00 9.00 29.62
C VAL A 625 0.61 7.97 28.54
N GLY A 626 0.54 6.70 28.92
CA GLY A 626 0.08 5.62 28.05
C GLY A 626 1.14 4.59 27.69
N GLU A 627 0.70 3.34 27.58
CA GLU A 627 1.51 2.22 27.13
C GLU A 627 1.86 2.37 25.64
N GLN A 628 3.13 2.18 25.32
CA GLN A 628 3.60 2.14 23.93
C GLN A 628 3.01 0.91 23.23
N SER A 629 2.57 1.10 21.99
CA SER A 629 2.14 0.01 21.12
C SER A 629 2.68 0.22 19.71
N VAL A 630 2.58 -0.79 18.87
CA VAL A 630 3.02 -0.71 17.47
C VAL A 630 1.85 -1.00 16.55
N GLU A 631 1.74 -0.20 15.50
CA GLU A 631 0.85 -0.43 14.38
C GLU A 631 1.62 -1.13 13.28
N LEU A 632 1.31 -2.39 12.99
CA LEU A 632 1.91 -3.17 11.91
C LEU A 632 0.92 -3.26 10.74
N TYR A 633 1.40 -3.14 9.50
CA TYR A 633 0.56 -3.24 8.31
C TYR A 633 0.85 -4.54 7.55
N ILE A 634 -0.17 -5.39 7.45
CA ILE A 634 -0.09 -6.71 6.81
C ILE A 634 -0.92 -6.76 5.53
N TYR A 635 -0.47 -7.57 4.56
CA TYR A 635 -1.21 -7.77 3.33
C TYR A 635 -2.50 -8.58 3.57
N PRO A 636 -3.58 -8.33 2.79
CA PRO A 636 -4.85 -9.06 2.90
C PRO A 636 -4.71 -10.58 2.86
N VAL A 637 -3.79 -11.10 2.06
CA VAL A 637 -3.54 -12.55 1.91
C VAL A 637 -2.98 -13.19 3.19
N ASP A 638 -2.26 -12.42 4.00
CA ASP A 638 -1.60 -12.91 5.21
C ASP A 638 -2.43 -12.67 6.48
N LEU A 639 -3.52 -11.90 6.41
CA LEU A 639 -4.41 -11.61 7.54
C LEU A 639 -4.98 -12.89 8.21
N PRO A 640 -5.45 -13.92 7.47
CA PRO A 640 -5.96 -15.16 8.09
C PRO A 640 -4.91 -15.93 8.90
N LEU A 641 -3.63 -15.64 8.71
CA LEU A 641 -2.50 -16.30 9.37
C LEU A 641 -2.15 -15.65 10.72
N ILE A 642 -2.88 -14.60 11.12
CA ILE A 642 -2.65 -13.86 12.35
C ILE A 642 -3.83 -14.01 13.29
N GLN A 643 -3.55 -14.36 14.54
CA GLN A 643 -4.53 -14.38 15.61
C GLN A 643 -4.23 -13.37 16.72
N LYS A 644 -5.29 -12.95 17.40
CA LYS A 644 -5.18 -12.18 18.64
C LYS A 644 -4.50 -13.05 19.70
N GLY A 645 -3.48 -12.50 20.38
CA GLY A 645 -2.65 -13.18 21.37
C GLY A 645 -1.33 -13.75 20.79
N GLN A 646 -1.13 -13.71 19.47
CA GLN A 646 0.10 -14.21 18.86
C GLN A 646 1.29 -13.29 19.15
N LEU A 647 2.44 -13.91 19.43
CA LEU A 647 3.71 -13.20 19.64
C LEU A 647 4.38 -12.88 18.31
N VAL A 648 4.84 -11.64 18.17
CA VAL A 648 5.63 -11.14 17.05
C VAL A 648 6.92 -10.52 17.55
N GLN A 649 7.97 -10.62 16.74
CA GLN A 649 9.27 -10.01 17.00
C GLN A 649 9.34 -8.66 16.29
N LEU A 650 9.75 -7.61 16.99
CA LEU A 650 9.83 -6.25 16.48
C LEU A 650 11.29 -5.82 16.37
N ALA A 651 11.64 -5.17 15.28
CA ALA A 651 12.88 -4.42 15.11
C ALA A 651 12.55 -2.93 14.95
N PHE A 652 13.06 -2.10 15.86
CA PHE A 652 12.83 -0.65 15.86
C PHE A 652 13.90 0.08 15.06
N ASP A 653 13.51 1.07 14.26
CA ASP A 653 14.46 1.95 13.58
C ASP A 653 15.29 2.73 14.61
N GLY A 654 16.62 2.79 14.39
CA GLY A 654 17.58 3.38 15.32
C GLY A 654 18.20 2.39 16.31
N TRP A 655 17.73 1.13 16.34
CA TRP A 655 18.34 0.05 17.10
C TRP A 655 18.80 -1.06 16.15
N PRO A 656 20.10 -1.41 16.10
CA PRO A 656 20.57 -2.46 15.22
C PRO A 656 19.96 -3.79 15.65
N ALA A 657 19.18 -4.39 14.76
CA ALA A 657 18.62 -5.72 14.93
C ALA A 657 19.13 -6.64 13.82
N PHE A 658 19.68 -7.78 14.20
CA PHE A 658 19.99 -8.86 13.28
C PHE A 658 18.86 -9.87 13.35
N VAL A 659 18.03 -9.89 12.32
CA VAL A 659 16.85 -10.77 12.26
C VAL A 659 17.18 -11.96 11.37
N PHE A 660 17.26 -13.15 11.96
CA PHE A 660 17.38 -14.38 11.21
C PHE A 660 15.98 -14.94 10.92
N SER A 661 15.47 -14.66 9.73
CA SER A 661 14.26 -15.34 9.21
C SER A 661 14.54 -16.84 9.14
N GLY A 662 13.70 -17.67 9.76
CA GLY A 662 13.85 -19.13 9.74
C GLY A 662 14.35 -19.79 11.02
N TRP A 663 14.84 -19.05 12.02
CA TRP A 663 15.39 -19.62 13.26
C TRP A 663 15.08 -18.76 14.51
N PRO A 664 14.08 -19.13 15.34
CA PRO A 664 13.74 -18.37 16.55
C PRO A 664 14.88 -18.43 17.58
N GLY A 665 15.27 -17.27 18.11
CA GLY A 665 16.29 -17.13 19.17
C GLY A 665 17.71 -16.79 18.70
N MET A 666 18.01 -16.86 17.40
CA MET A 666 19.30 -16.40 16.86
C MET A 666 19.28 -14.89 16.52
N SER A 667 18.09 -14.30 16.47
CA SER A 667 17.93 -12.86 16.26
C SER A 667 18.39 -12.08 17.49
N THR A 668 19.27 -11.11 17.29
CA THR A 668 19.77 -10.22 18.36
C THR A 668 19.25 -8.81 18.11
N GLY A 669 18.81 -8.11 19.16
CA GLY A 669 18.22 -6.77 19.05
C GLY A 669 16.76 -6.74 18.60
N THR A 670 16.02 -7.85 18.70
CA THR A 670 14.57 -7.91 18.45
C THR A 670 13.78 -7.96 19.75
N TYR A 671 12.61 -7.30 19.78
CA TYR A 671 11.75 -7.22 20.96
C TYR A 671 10.42 -7.93 20.73
N THR A 672 9.91 -8.63 21.73
CA THR A 672 8.63 -9.33 21.62
C THR A 672 7.42 -8.42 21.85
N ALA A 673 6.38 -8.64 21.05
CA ALA A 673 5.09 -7.97 21.15
C ALA A 673 3.94 -8.94 20.94
N GLU A 674 2.81 -8.71 21.60
CA GLU A 674 1.60 -9.52 21.50
C GLU A 674 0.53 -8.77 20.72
N ILE A 675 -0.08 -9.42 19.73
CA ILE A 675 -1.15 -8.84 18.90
C ILE A 675 -2.45 -8.76 19.69
N ILE A 676 -3.00 -7.55 19.88
CA ILE A 676 -4.21 -7.32 20.68
C ILE A 676 -5.45 -7.16 19.79
N ALA A 677 -5.27 -6.53 18.63
CA ALA A 677 -6.37 -6.19 17.74
C ALA A 677 -5.88 -6.04 16.30
N PHE A 678 -6.80 -6.19 15.36
CA PHE A 678 -6.59 -5.86 13.96
C PHE A 678 -7.84 -5.20 13.40
N ASP A 679 -7.65 -4.26 12.50
CA ASP A 679 -8.74 -3.50 11.90
C ASP A 679 -9.53 -4.39 10.95
N LYS A 680 -10.86 -4.20 10.93
CA LYS A 680 -11.76 -4.90 9.99
C LYS A 680 -11.86 -4.22 8.62
N SER A 681 -11.22 -3.05 8.48
CA SER A 681 -11.21 -2.24 7.26
C SER A 681 -9.79 -2.05 6.74
N LEU A 682 -9.65 -1.97 5.42
CA LEU A 682 -8.39 -1.63 4.76
C LEU A 682 -7.95 -0.21 5.14
N ALA A 683 -6.68 -0.06 5.49
CA ALA A 683 -6.06 1.25 5.66
C ALA A 683 -5.78 1.90 4.29
N THR A 684 -5.46 3.19 4.29
CA THR A 684 -5.22 3.99 3.06
C THR A 684 -4.11 3.43 2.17
N ASN A 685 -3.24 2.57 2.71
CA ASN A 685 -2.16 1.88 2.01
C ASN A 685 -2.57 0.52 1.41
N GLY A 686 -3.85 0.13 1.45
CA GLY A 686 -4.35 -1.15 0.94
C GLY A 686 -3.96 -2.37 1.79
N LYS A 687 -3.45 -2.15 3.01
CA LYS A 687 -3.07 -3.20 3.97
C LYS A 687 -4.01 -3.17 5.18
N PHE A 688 -4.06 -4.27 5.94
CA PHE A 688 -4.75 -4.32 7.23
C PHE A 688 -3.81 -3.87 8.34
N ARG A 689 -4.32 -3.05 9.25
CA ARG A 689 -3.57 -2.58 10.41
C ARG A 689 -3.75 -3.55 11.58
N LEU A 690 -2.65 -3.92 12.22
CA LEU A 690 -2.57 -4.73 13.43
C LEU A 690 -2.03 -3.85 14.56
N LEU A 691 -2.55 -4.03 15.77
CA LEU A 691 -2.08 -3.37 16.99
C LEU A 691 -1.42 -4.41 17.89
N ALA A 692 -0.15 -4.19 18.22
CA ALA A 692 0.63 -5.04 19.11
C ALA A 692 1.14 -4.27 20.33
N LYS A 693 1.04 -4.86 21.53
CA LYS A 693 1.62 -4.31 22.78
C LYS A 693 2.90 -5.04 23.15
N GLN A 694 3.70 -4.40 23.98
CA GLN A 694 4.86 -5.03 24.59
C GLN A 694 4.48 -6.32 25.35
N HIS A 695 5.26 -7.39 25.14
CA HIS A 695 5.13 -8.66 25.86
C HIS A 695 6.53 -9.16 26.23
N GLY A 696 6.80 -9.41 27.51
CA GLY A 696 8.13 -9.81 27.99
C GLY A 696 9.07 -8.62 28.23
N GLU A 697 10.17 -8.53 27.47
CA GLU A 697 11.21 -7.51 27.66
C GLU A 697 10.68 -6.08 27.45
N LYS A 698 11.17 -5.14 28.28
CA LYS A 698 10.83 -3.72 28.15
C LYS A 698 11.46 -3.14 26.90
N TRP A 699 10.64 -2.49 26.07
CA TRP A 699 11.14 -1.77 24.90
C TRP A 699 12.04 -0.60 25.35
N PRO A 700 13.04 -0.20 24.54
CA PRO A 700 13.91 0.91 24.85
C PRO A 700 13.14 2.22 25.10
N ALA A 701 13.43 2.89 26.22
CA ALA A 701 12.77 4.14 26.60
C ALA A 701 12.97 5.29 25.60
N ALA A 702 13.99 5.21 24.74
CA ALA A 702 14.32 6.22 23.74
C ALA A 702 13.51 6.09 22.42
N ILE A 703 12.61 5.12 22.31
CA ILE A 703 11.77 4.97 21.11
C ILE A 703 10.78 6.13 21.03
N GLN A 704 10.84 6.87 19.92
CA GLN A 704 9.94 7.99 19.64
C GLN A 704 8.65 7.49 18.96
N ILE A 705 7.54 8.14 19.27
CA ILE A 705 6.25 7.91 18.60
C ILE A 705 6.40 8.28 17.11
N GLY A 706 5.86 7.44 16.22
CA GLY A 706 6.03 7.58 14.78
C GLY A 706 7.32 6.95 14.23
N GLY A 707 8.24 6.49 15.09
CA GLY A 707 9.42 5.73 14.67
C GLY A 707 9.03 4.47 13.88
N GLY A 708 9.82 4.12 12.87
CA GLY A 708 9.56 2.92 12.05
C GLY A 708 9.80 1.63 12.83
N VAL A 709 8.96 0.64 12.58
CA VAL A 709 9.08 -0.70 13.18
C VAL A 709 8.88 -1.76 12.11
N LYS A 710 9.72 -2.78 12.13
CA LYS A 710 9.51 -4.00 11.34
C LYS A 710 9.08 -5.13 12.25
N GLY A 711 7.91 -5.69 11.99
CA GLY A 711 7.35 -6.81 12.72
C GLY A 711 7.53 -8.12 11.94
N PHE A 712 8.05 -9.13 12.61
CA PHE A 712 8.22 -10.49 12.11
C PHE A 712 7.30 -11.41 12.91
N ALA A 713 6.24 -11.90 12.27
CA ALA A 713 5.41 -12.94 12.83
C ALA A 713 6.01 -14.31 12.51
N LEU A 714 6.38 -15.06 13.54
CA LEU A 714 6.85 -16.44 13.41
C LEU A 714 5.62 -17.36 13.20
N LEU A 715 5.70 -18.21 12.19
CA LEU A 715 4.69 -19.22 11.82
C LEU A 715 5.26 -20.64 12.01
N ASN A 716 4.72 -21.65 11.33
CA ASN A 716 5.14 -23.06 11.48
C ASN A 716 6.56 -23.35 10.97
N ASN A 717 7.17 -24.40 11.54
CA ASN A 717 8.38 -25.02 11.02
C ASN A 717 8.04 -25.98 9.89
N VAL A 718 8.54 -25.71 8.69
CA VAL A 718 8.37 -26.57 7.52
C VAL A 718 9.73 -27.02 6.99
N PRO A 719 9.84 -28.22 6.41
CA PRO A 719 11.07 -28.62 5.70
C PRO A 719 11.41 -27.63 4.59
N LEU A 720 12.70 -27.34 4.39
CA LEU A 720 13.17 -26.37 3.40
C LEU A 720 12.67 -26.69 1.96
N ILE A 721 12.55 -27.98 1.63
CA ILE A 721 11.96 -28.44 0.37
C ILE A 721 10.49 -28.07 0.21
N TYR A 722 9.71 -28.11 1.29
CA TYR A 722 8.30 -27.70 1.28
C TYR A 722 8.19 -26.19 1.06
N GLU A 723 9.05 -25.40 1.70
CA GLU A 723 9.07 -23.95 1.53
C GLU A 723 9.46 -23.54 0.10
N LEU A 724 10.43 -24.22 -0.51
CA LEU A 724 10.80 -24.01 -1.92
C LEU A 724 9.65 -24.38 -2.87
N TRP A 725 9.02 -25.53 -2.65
CA TRP A 725 7.86 -25.97 -3.44
C TRP A 725 6.67 -24.99 -3.30
N ARG A 726 6.37 -24.55 -2.07
CA ARG A 726 5.30 -23.60 -1.76
C ARG A 726 5.52 -22.25 -2.45
N LYS A 727 6.73 -21.68 -2.34
CA LYS A 727 7.10 -20.42 -3.00
C LYS A 727 7.03 -20.51 -4.52
N ALA A 728 7.46 -21.63 -5.10
CA ALA A 728 7.37 -21.84 -6.55
C ALA A 728 5.93 -21.92 -7.05
N ASN A 729 5.01 -22.44 -6.24
CA ASN A 729 3.58 -22.56 -6.57
C ASN A 729 2.71 -21.39 -6.06
N GLY A 730 3.28 -20.42 -5.34
CA GLY A 730 2.56 -19.26 -4.83
C GLY A 730 1.56 -19.54 -3.70
N PHE A 731 1.73 -20.63 -2.96
CA PHE A 731 0.83 -20.98 -1.84
C PHE A 731 1.13 -20.16 -0.56
N ALA A 732 0.08 -19.84 0.21
CA ALA A 732 0.21 -19.14 1.49
C ALA A 732 0.95 -20.00 2.55
N PRO A 733 1.63 -19.39 3.53
CA PRO A 733 2.29 -20.11 4.63
C PRO A 733 1.33 -21.00 5.42
N GLU A 734 1.83 -22.09 6.03
CA GLU A 734 1.01 -22.97 6.87
C GLU A 734 0.93 -22.45 8.32
N PHE A 735 -0.23 -22.63 8.95
CA PHE A 735 -0.58 -22.03 10.23
C PHE A 735 -0.55 -23.06 11.40
N TYR A 736 -0.23 -22.61 12.62
CA TYR A 736 -0.41 -23.37 13.86
C TYR A 736 -1.91 -23.54 14.16
N THR A 737 -2.51 -24.66 13.79
CA THR A 737 -3.77 -25.03 14.45
C THR A 737 -3.41 -25.58 15.82
N ASP A 738 -3.64 -24.79 16.88
CA ASP A 738 -3.78 -25.37 18.21
C ASP A 738 -4.93 -26.38 18.11
N LYS A 739 -4.58 -27.66 18.03
CA LYS A 739 -5.51 -28.74 18.32
C LYS A 739 -5.95 -28.52 19.77
N LYS A 740 -7.07 -27.83 19.96
CA LYS A 740 -7.87 -28.02 21.16
C LYS A 740 -8.15 -29.51 21.21
N GLU A 741 -7.46 -30.22 22.10
CA GLU A 741 -7.86 -31.56 22.52
C GLU A 741 -9.32 -31.45 22.98
N ILE A 742 -10.23 -31.90 22.13
CA ILE A 742 -11.56 -32.26 22.56
C ILE A 742 -11.35 -33.47 23.47
N LYS A 743 -11.25 -33.23 24.78
CA LYS A 743 -11.46 -34.29 25.76
C LYS A 743 -12.84 -34.87 25.50
N ASN A 744 -12.88 -36.08 24.95
CA ASN A 744 -14.08 -36.88 24.85
C ASN A 744 -14.48 -37.38 26.26
N ASP A 745 -15.01 -36.49 27.08
CA ASP A 745 -15.78 -36.85 28.28
C ASP A 745 -17.27 -36.76 27.94
N ALA A 746 -17.77 -37.73 27.16
CA ALA A 746 -19.20 -37.95 26.97
C ALA A 746 -19.48 -39.39 26.52
N LYS A 747 -19.15 -40.35 27.38
CA LYS A 747 -19.76 -41.68 27.38
C LYS A 747 -19.95 -42.11 28.82
N ASN A 748 -21.08 -41.70 29.40
CA ASN A 748 -21.91 -42.42 30.37
C ASN A 748 -22.78 -41.40 31.08
N GLU A 749 -24.06 -41.34 30.68
CA GLU A 749 -25.23 -41.18 31.55
C GLU A 749 -26.41 -40.71 30.68
N TYR A 750 -27.21 -41.68 30.22
CA TYR A 750 -28.67 -41.64 30.33
C TYR A 750 -29.16 -43.08 30.22
N LYS A 751 -29.39 -43.65 31.40
CA LYS A 751 -30.40 -44.67 31.64
C LYS A 751 -31.38 -44.08 32.63
#